data_AF-A0A1U7GJP4-F1
#
_entry.id   AF-A0A1U7GJP4-F1
#
_cell.length_a   1.000
_cell.length_b   1.000
_cell.length_c   1.000
_cell.angle_alpha   90.00
_cell.angle_beta   90.00
_cell.angle_gamma   90.00
#
_symmetry.space_group_name_H-M   'P 1'
#
loop_
_entity.id
_entity.type
_entity.pdbx_description
1 polymer ?
#
loop_
_entity_poly.entity_id
_entity_poly.type
_entity_poly.pdbx_seq_one_letter_code
_entity_poly.pdbx_strand_id
1 'polypeptide(L)'
;MTLARRRSRPLRAERLEGRSLMNASIDVAADGSLVYRSDPAAVQSLIVSRAGDVYTFAVGPADAPIVVASNAAGLTSTGSGTATVTVARPKSLEVVAASDGQAIRVRSTAVPTRIDLKADGATVTLGDDSGASGGLRPLAVPVVVVAAAGAKGNGLVVSDESAEYDPAGSLTYNISATAIWADGEAAFGGVSYSGLASVKLQGTRNVEAPAALYLVRGTADGVATTIDGTAGRGRDFSIVGMSWDLSSRLALLSAGEAHVWAASITSPTVVAGGSRTGVWVESESWVDPVRDRINGLNSRLVIDAAAGGVDLNVGRFWRPNPSASDSRWTLSTGLEGPAPYSRLRDPAFDRGEGSLYFRADQVRKLTVDDRGGGASTMRVDVSNGVPIPSADSAPGLGLAYFGGAGRSATSISLVGTPPSGAFADERHLALPSYGGEIALTGADGSKWYVSYALKVGADFITLIPPYVEDELGATSYTWSSDFYGLYPSTIAASNLQVGSTYGPDPGLSLSESNADLKLPWMSVVGKADVRILRGWAPGATTTTLEYRRSEPPAGLRSLAIENGTPGRTGGQLVRLVAAPRGVAVSASQGPGDSAVVALAGIAPAASVAMQGADEGDVSRGSLYVDATGVALSDSDLIDLGDGWVRIPPASAGSAAVTYRRYGRVPFYNALAKDPALRSTPRLP
;
A
#
# COMPACT_ATOMS: atom_id res chain seq x y z
N MET A 1 -98.36 -40.80 -8.50
CA MET A 1 -97.51 -40.80 -7.30
C MET A 1 -96.22 -41.55 -7.63
N THR A 2 -95.11 -40.81 -7.72
CA THR A 2 -93.78 -41.17 -7.17
C THR A 2 -92.91 -42.26 -7.83
N LEU A 3 -91.82 -41.78 -8.48
CA LEU A 3 -90.40 -42.24 -8.46
C LEU A 3 -90.05 -43.66 -8.98
N ALA A 4 -88.89 -43.96 -9.60
CA ALA A 4 -87.64 -43.25 -9.84
C ALA A 4 -86.92 -43.80 -11.09
N ARG A 5 -86.24 -42.89 -11.79
CA ARG A 5 -85.35 -43.11 -12.95
C ARG A 5 -83.92 -43.24 -12.43
N ARG A 6 -83.24 -44.39 -12.59
CA ARG A 6 -81.78 -44.48 -12.36
C ARG A 6 -81.05 -44.39 -13.70
N ARG A 7 -80.38 -43.26 -13.88
CA ARG A 7 -79.60 -42.88 -15.06
C ARG A 7 -78.36 -43.76 -15.21
N SER A 8 -78.16 -44.19 -16.44
CA SER A 8 -76.88 -44.55 -17.04
C SER A 8 -75.82 -43.48 -16.80
N ARG A 9 -74.59 -43.92 -16.51
CA ARG A 9 -73.38 -43.09 -16.58
C ARG A 9 -73.15 -42.66 -18.04
N PRO A 10 -72.96 -41.38 -18.32
CA PRO A 10 -72.10 -40.95 -19.41
C PRO A 10 -70.71 -40.66 -18.83
N LEU A 11 -69.70 -41.22 -19.48
CA LEU A 11 -68.31 -40.78 -19.44
C LEU A 11 -68.30 -39.25 -19.56
N ARG A 12 -67.86 -38.57 -18.48
CA ARG A 12 -67.62 -37.13 -18.54
C ARG A 12 -66.40 -36.92 -19.41
N ALA A 13 -66.67 -36.28 -20.54
CA ALA A 13 -65.75 -35.57 -21.40
C ALA A 13 -64.55 -35.03 -20.61
N GLU A 14 -63.38 -35.42 -21.12
CA GLU A 14 -62.09 -34.78 -21.03
C GLU A 14 -62.19 -33.32 -20.59
N ARG A 15 -61.66 -33.08 -19.40
CA ARG A 15 -61.31 -31.74 -18.95
C ARG A 15 -60.16 -31.28 -19.85
N LEU A 16 -60.51 -30.64 -20.97
CA LEU A 16 -59.66 -29.69 -21.69
C LEU A 16 -59.32 -28.57 -20.71
N GLU A 17 -58.43 -28.85 -19.76
CA GLU A 17 -57.72 -27.82 -19.02
C GLU A 17 -56.84 -27.13 -20.05
N GLY A 18 -57.23 -25.92 -20.43
CA GLY A 18 -56.48 -25.03 -21.30
C GLY A 18 -55.19 -24.57 -20.65
N ARG A 19 -54.26 -25.50 -20.43
CA ARG A 19 -52.84 -25.18 -20.39
C ARG A 19 -52.41 -25.18 -21.84
N SER A 20 -52.52 -24.01 -22.49
CA SER A 20 -51.57 -23.71 -23.56
C SER A 20 -50.21 -23.70 -22.86
N LEU A 21 -49.56 -24.87 -22.81
CA LEU A 21 -48.16 -25.00 -22.42
C LEU A 21 -47.41 -24.22 -23.51
N MET A 22 -47.08 -22.97 -23.21
CA MET A 22 -46.22 -22.18 -24.09
C MET A 22 -44.82 -22.76 -23.98
N ASN A 23 -44.53 -23.78 -24.77
CA ASN A 23 -43.19 -24.31 -24.93
C ASN A 23 -42.24 -23.20 -25.40
N ALA A 24 -40.93 -23.43 -25.25
CA ALA A 24 -39.96 -22.60 -25.94
C ALA A 24 -40.25 -22.61 -27.46
N SER A 25 -40.11 -21.46 -28.10
CA SER A 25 -40.47 -21.31 -29.52
C SER A 25 -39.43 -20.53 -30.31
N ILE A 26 -39.39 -20.82 -31.61
CA ILE A 26 -38.62 -20.08 -32.59
C ILE A 26 -39.57 -19.56 -33.66
N ASP A 27 -39.52 -18.25 -33.90
CA ASP A 27 -40.21 -17.55 -34.97
C ASP A 27 -39.19 -17.00 -35.97
N VAL A 28 -39.37 -17.30 -37.27
CA VAL A 28 -38.55 -16.74 -38.35
C VAL A 28 -39.40 -15.81 -39.20
N ALA A 29 -39.08 -14.51 -39.15
CA ALA A 29 -39.80 -13.49 -39.91
C ALA A 29 -39.43 -13.52 -41.40
N ALA A 30 -40.23 -12.82 -42.23
CA ALA A 30 -40.07 -12.82 -43.69
C ALA A 30 -38.74 -12.21 -44.17
N ASP A 31 -38.12 -11.35 -43.37
CA ASP A 31 -36.80 -10.79 -43.67
C ASP A 31 -35.65 -11.75 -43.34
N GLY A 32 -35.92 -12.89 -42.69
CA GLY A 32 -34.93 -13.87 -42.25
C GLY A 32 -34.39 -13.64 -40.84
N SER A 33 -34.93 -12.69 -40.07
CA SER A 33 -34.65 -12.55 -38.64
C SER A 33 -35.29 -13.67 -37.84
N LEU A 34 -34.61 -14.13 -36.79
CA LEU A 34 -35.06 -15.23 -35.94
C LEU A 34 -35.23 -14.74 -34.50
N VAL A 35 -36.36 -15.06 -33.88
CA VAL A 35 -36.62 -14.81 -32.46
C VAL A 35 -36.85 -16.14 -31.74
N TYR A 36 -35.99 -16.47 -30.78
CA TYR A 36 -36.22 -17.50 -29.78
C TYR A 36 -36.95 -16.89 -28.59
N ARG A 37 -38.02 -17.52 -28.13
CA ARG A 37 -38.74 -17.18 -26.90
C ARG A 37 -38.71 -18.38 -25.97
N SER A 38 -38.16 -18.20 -24.78
CA SER A 38 -38.19 -19.25 -23.76
C SER A 38 -39.61 -19.48 -23.24
N ASP A 39 -39.85 -20.63 -22.61
CA ASP A 39 -41.09 -20.87 -21.86
C ASP A 39 -41.20 -19.88 -20.67
N PRO A 40 -42.26 -19.06 -20.57
CA PRO A 40 -42.45 -18.13 -19.45
C PRO A 40 -42.82 -18.82 -18.13
N ALA A 41 -43.22 -20.10 -18.15
CA ALA A 41 -43.64 -20.86 -16.99
C ALA A 41 -42.56 -21.82 -16.45
N ALA A 42 -41.43 -21.98 -17.15
CA ALA A 42 -40.37 -22.91 -16.77
C ALA A 42 -38.97 -22.31 -16.95
N VAL A 43 -38.07 -22.60 -16.00
CA VAL A 43 -36.65 -22.27 -16.13
C VAL A 43 -36.04 -23.19 -17.19
N GLN A 44 -35.19 -22.63 -18.04
CA GLN A 44 -34.57 -23.35 -19.15
C GLN A 44 -33.08 -23.01 -19.28
N SER A 45 -32.31 -23.96 -19.80
CA SER A 45 -30.90 -23.76 -20.15
C SER A 45 -30.72 -23.79 -21.67
N LEU A 46 -30.69 -22.61 -22.31
CA LEU A 46 -30.47 -22.49 -23.75
C LEU A 46 -28.96 -22.51 -24.09
N ILE A 47 -28.59 -23.25 -25.13
CA ILE A 47 -27.29 -23.19 -25.79
C ILE A 47 -27.50 -22.85 -27.27
N VAL A 48 -26.82 -21.81 -27.73
CA VAL A 48 -26.76 -21.38 -29.13
C VAL A 48 -25.36 -21.61 -29.65
N SER A 49 -25.25 -22.35 -30.75
CA SER A 49 -24.00 -22.59 -31.46
C SER A 49 -24.20 -22.55 -32.97
N ARG A 50 -23.11 -22.36 -33.71
CA ARG A 50 -23.05 -22.25 -35.16
C ARG A 50 -21.98 -23.17 -35.72
N ALA A 51 -22.30 -23.90 -36.78
CA ALA A 51 -21.36 -24.62 -37.63
C ALA A 51 -21.64 -24.27 -39.11
N GLY A 52 -20.68 -23.65 -39.79
CA GLY A 52 -20.94 -23.03 -41.10
C GLY A 52 -22.07 -22.02 -40.99
N ASP A 53 -23.08 -22.07 -41.85
CA ASP A 53 -24.25 -21.17 -41.75
C ASP A 53 -25.46 -21.78 -41.04
N VAL A 54 -25.27 -22.86 -40.30
CA VAL A 54 -26.35 -23.53 -39.55
C VAL A 54 -26.22 -23.17 -38.07
N TYR A 55 -27.29 -22.58 -37.52
CA TYR A 55 -27.42 -22.28 -36.10
C TYR A 55 -28.19 -23.41 -35.41
N THR A 56 -27.69 -23.85 -34.26
CA THR A 56 -28.27 -24.87 -33.41
C THR A 56 -28.69 -24.24 -32.08
N PHE A 57 -29.95 -24.48 -31.71
CA PHE A 57 -30.54 -24.10 -30.43
C PHE A 57 -30.82 -25.39 -29.67
N ALA A 58 -30.22 -25.55 -28.50
CA ALA A 58 -30.39 -26.72 -27.67
C ALA A 58 -30.84 -26.32 -26.27
N VAL A 59 -31.80 -27.05 -25.72
CA VAL A 59 -32.20 -26.97 -24.30
C VAL A 59 -31.85 -28.26 -23.57
N GLY A 60 -31.88 -28.22 -22.23
CA GLY A 60 -31.63 -29.41 -21.43
C GLY A 60 -32.62 -30.53 -21.73
N PRO A 61 -32.26 -31.81 -21.55
CA PRO A 61 -33.16 -32.94 -21.82
C PRO A 61 -34.38 -32.99 -20.90
N ALA A 62 -34.34 -32.28 -19.77
CA ALA A 62 -35.45 -32.11 -18.84
C ALA A 62 -36.31 -30.85 -19.13
N ASP A 63 -35.87 -29.98 -20.04
CA ASP A 63 -36.54 -28.73 -20.39
C ASP A 63 -37.63 -29.00 -21.44
N ALA A 64 -38.60 -28.08 -21.54
CA ALA A 64 -39.64 -28.18 -22.57
C ALA A 64 -39.02 -28.13 -23.99
N PRO A 65 -39.46 -29.01 -24.92
CA PRO A 65 -38.97 -29.00 -26.30
C PRO A 65 -39.17 -27.66 -27.01
N ILE A 66 -38.32 -27.35 -27.97
CA ILE A 66 -38.39 -26.12 -28.77
C ILE A 66 -39.29 -26.37 -29.99
N VAL A 67 -40.28 -25.52 -30.23
CA VAL A 67 -41.14 -25.60 -31.42
C VAL A 67 -40.82 -24.46 -32.39
N VAL A 68 -40.64 -24.76 -33.68
CA VAL A 68 -40.63 -23.72 -34.72
C VAL A 68 -42.07 -23.30 -34.98
N ALA A 69 -42.49 -22.18 -34.38
CA ALA A 69 -43.87 -21.71 -34.39
C ALA A 69 -44.23 -21.03 -35.72
N SER A 70 -43.28 -20.33 -36.35
CA SER A 70 -43.45 -19.72 -37.66
C SER A 70 -42.15 -19.68 -38.46
N ASN A 71 -42.26 -19.77 -39.80
CA ASN A 71 -41.12 -19.64 -40.70
C ASN A 71 -41.50 -18.95 -42.02
N ALA A 72 -41.72 -17.63 -41.93
CA ALA A 72 -42.20 -16.82 -43.04
C ALA A 72 -41.15 -16.61 -44.14
N ALA A 73 -39.86 -16.66 -43.81
CA ALA A 73 -38.77 -16.57 -44.80
C ALA A 73 -38.49 -17.90 -45.54
N GLY A 74 -39.09 -19.02 -45.11
CA GLY A 74 -38.82 -20.33 -45.69
C GLY A 74 -37.38 -20.82 -45.48
N LEU A 75 -36.75 -20.44 -44.37
CA LEU A 75 -35.40 -20.91 -44.03
C LEU A 75 -35.40 -22.42 -43.77
N THR A 76 -34.32 -23.11 -44.05
CA THR A 76 -34.22 -24.54 -43.72
C THR A 76 -34.14 -24.70 -42.21
N SER A 77 -35.15 -25.34 -41.61
CA SER A 77 -35.20 -25.63 -40.17
C SER A 77 -35.48 -27.11 -39.91
N THR A 78 -34.81 -27.72 -38.93
CA THR A 78 -35.02 -29.12 -38.52
C THR A 78 -35.14 -29.25 -36.99
N GLY A 79 -35.70 -30.36 -36.51
CA GLY A 79 -35.76 -30.65 -35.07
C GLY A 79 -36.88 -29.95 -34.31
N SER A 80 -37.86 -29.34 -35.00
CA SER A 80 -39.05 -28.75 -34.36
C SER A 80 -39.78 -29.78 -33.48
N GLY A 81 -40.15 -29.37 -32.27
CA GLY A 81 -40.77 -30.24 -31.26
C GLY A 81 -39.78 -31.12 -30.50
N THR A 82 -38.48 -30.87 -30.62
CA THR A 82 -37.42 -31.62 -29.90
C THR A 82 -36.58 -30.67 -29.04
N ALA A 83 -35.67 -31.23 -28.23
CA ALA A 83 -34.75 -30.42 -27.41
C ALA A 83 -33.71 -29.65 -28.25
N THR A 84 -33.56 -29.98 -29.54
CA THR A 84 -32.56 -29.37 -30.42
C THR A 84 -33.20 -28.95 -31.75
N VAL A 85 -33.14 -27.67 -32.06
CA VAL A 85 -33.61 -27.12 -33.34
C VAL A 85 -32.42 -26.54 -34.11
N THR A 86 -32.37 -26.76 -35.42
CA THR A 86 -31.41 -26.06 -36.29
C THR A 86 -32.11 -25.15 -37.28
N VAL A 87 -31.50 -24.01 -37.59
CA VAL A 87 -31.98 -23.06 -38.62
C VAL A 87 -30.78 -22.60 -39.45
N ALA A 88 -30.87 -22.73 -40.78
CA ALA A 88 -29.81 -22.33 -41.70
C ALA A 88 -29.99 -20.88 -42.20
N ARG A 89 -28.87 -20.14 -42.24
CA ARG A 89 -28.73 -18.78 -42.79
C ARG A 89 -29.72 -17.74 -42.24
N PRO A 90 -29.96 -17.66 -40.91
CA PRO A 90 -30.68 -16.53 -40.34
C PRO A 90 -29.90 -15.23 -40.58
N LYS A 91 -30.59 -14.09 -40.67
CA LYS A 91 -29.96 -12.77 -40.82
C LYS A 91 -29.63 -12.10 -39.49
N SER A 92 -30.37 -12.41 -38.44
CA SER A 92 -30.17 -11.92 -37.08
C SER A 92 -30.80 -12.89 -36.08
N LEU A 93 -30.40 -12.79 -34.81
CA LEU A 93 -30.94 -13.58 -33.71
C LEU A 93 -31.42 -12.66 -32.59
N GLU A 94 -32.59 -12.94 -32.06
CA GLU A 94 -33.10 -12.39 -30.82
C GLU A 94 -33.45 -13.54 -29.87
N VAL A 95 -33.02 -13.45 -28.61
CA VAL A 95 -33.34 -14.40 -27.55
C VAL A 95 -34.13 -13.64 -26.49
N VAL A 96 -35.40 -13.98 -26.32
CA VAL A 96 -36.27 -13.41 -25.29
C VAL A 96 -36.37 -14.40 -24.13
N ALA A 97 -35.74 -14.02 -23.02
CA ALA A 97 -35.67 -14.79 -21.80
C ALA A 97 -36.78 -14.32 -20.85
N ALA A 98 -37.84 -15.12 -20.74
CA ALA A 98 -39.12 -14.73 -20.13
C ALA A 98 -39.38 -15.36 -18.75
N SER A 99 -38.51 -16.24 -18.27
CA SER A 99 -38.64 -16.90 -16.96
C SER A 99 -37.45 -16.60 -16.07
N ASP A 100 -37.69 -16.61 -14.76
CA ASP A 100 -36.67 -16.32 -13.76
C ASP A 100 -35.56 -17.39 -13.77
N GLY A 101 -34.32 -17.00 -13.48
CA GLY A 101 -33.21 -17.95 -13.29
C GLY A 101 -32.71 -18.66 -14.56
N GLN A 102 -33.10 -18.19 -15.75
CA GLN A 102 -32.70 -18.80 -17.02
C GLN A 102 -31.20 -18.74 -17.28
N ALA A 103 -30.65 -19.79 -17.90
CA ALA A 103 -29.26 -19.83 -18.32
C ALA A 103 -29.18 -19.81 -19.85
N ILE A 104 -28.47 -18.84 -20.42
CA ILE A 104 -28.35 -18.67 -21.87
C ILE A 104 -26.88 -18.69 -22.22
N ARG A 105 -26.44 -19.66 -23.01
CA ARG A 105 -25.08 -19.76 -23.51
C ARG A 105 -25.06 -19.49 -25.01
N VAL A 106 -24.29 -18.50 -25.46
CA VAL A 106 -24.02 -18.27 -26.89
C VAL A 106 -22.56 -18.56 -27.14
N ARG A 107 -22.30 -19.74 -27.71
CA ARG A 107 -20.93 -20.22 -27.99
C ARG A 107 -20.36 -19.61 -29.27
N SER A 108 -21.20 -19.43 -30.28
CA SER A 108 -20.77 -18.86 -31.56
C SER A 108 -21.91 -18.18 -32.30
N THR A 109 -21.60 -17.07 -32.97
CA THR A 109 -22.52 -16.32 -33.82
C THR A 109 -21.74 -15.46 -34.82
N ALA A 110 -22.29 -15.29 -36.02
CA ALA A 110 -21.76 -14.36 -37.02
C ALA A 110 -22.85 -13.45 -37.59
N VAL A 111 -23.94 -13.30 -36.85
CA VAL A 111 -25.02 -12.37 -37.18
C VAL A 111 -25.32 -11.50 -35.96
N PRO A 112 -25.88 -10.30 -36.15
CA PRO A 112 -26.32 -9.47 -35.04
C PRO A 112 -27.21 -10.27 -34.10
N THR A 113 -26.82 -10.33 -32.82
CA THR A 113 -27.48 -11.15 -31.81
C THR A 113 -27.92 -10.26 -30.65
N ARG A 114 -29.19 -10.32 -30.28
CA ARG A 114 -29.78 -9.60 -29.15
C ARG A 114 -30.34 -10.59 -28.13
N ILE A 115 -30.11 -10.34 -26.85
CA ILE A 115 -30.63 -11.13 -25.74
C ILE A 115 -31.39 -10.18 -24.82
N ASP A 116 -32.70 -10.37 -24.72
CA ASP A 116 -33.61 -9.59 -23.89
C ASP A 116 -34.03 -10.40 -22.65
N LEU A 117 -33.52 -10.00 -21.48
CA LEU A 117 -33.85 -10.59 -20.19
C LEU A 117 -35.06 -9.88 -19.60
N LYS A 118 -36.24 -10.51 -19.70
CA LYS A 118 -37.52 -9.94 -19.21
C LYS A 118 -37.81 -10.28 -17.75
N ALA A 119 -37.14 -11.30 -17.23
CA ALA A 119 -37.34 -11.86 -15.90
C ALA A 119 -36.08 -11.67 -15.01
N ASP A 120 -36.16 -12.12 -13.76
CA ASP A 120 -35.10 -11.93 -12.75
C ASP A 120 -34.09 -13.09 -12.77
N GLY A 121 -32.84 -12.81 -12.35
CA GLY A 121 -31.84 -13.84 -12.06
C GLY A 121 -31.31 -14.64 -13.26
N ALA A 122 -31.59 -14.22 -14.49
CA ALA A 122 -31.06 -14.86 -15.69
C ALA A 122 -29.55 -14.63 -15.83
N THR A 123 -28.82 -15.65 -16.31
CA THR A 123 -27.38 -15.58 -16.57
C THR A 123 -27.11 -15.83 -18.04
N VAL A 124 -26.40 -14.90 -18.68
CA VAL A 124 -25.93 -15.02 -20.06
C VAL A 124 -24.44 -15.35 -20.06
N THR A 125 -24.02 -16.41 -20.73
CA THR A 125 -22.62 -16.73 -20.99
C THR A 125 -22.33 -16.57 -22.48
N LEU A 126 -21.33 -15.77 -22.82
CA LEU A 126 -20.82 -15.58 -24.17
C LEU A 126 -19.45 -16.24 -24.28
N GLY A 127 -19.23 -17.02 -25.35
CA GLY A 127 -18.00 -17.76 -25.61
C GLY A 127 -18.10 -19.22 -25.18
N ASP A 128 -17.11 -20.02 -25.58
CA ASP A 128 -17.07 -21.44 -25.21
C ASP A 128 -16.46 -21.65 -23.82
N ASP A 129 -17.32 -21.99 -22.85
CA ASP A 129 -16.98 -22.33 -21.46
C ASP A 129 -16.79 -23.84 -21.21
N SER A 130 -16.94 -24.66 -22.26
CA SER A 130 -17.03 -26.13 -22.16
C SER A 130 -15.75 -26.88 -22.53
N GLY A 131 -14.65 -26.17 -22.78
CA GLY A 131 -13.35 -26.74 -23.13
C GLY A 131 -13.20 -27.12 -24.61
N ALA A 132 -14.21 -26.88 -25.45
CA ALA A 132 -14.07 -26.96 -26.89
C ALA A 132 -13.34 -25.70 -27.41
N SER A 133 -12.43 -25.88 -28.38
CA SER A 133 -11.53 -24.83 -28.82
C SER A 133 -12.29 -23.65 -29.46
N GLY A 134 -12.05 -22.44 -28.96
CA GLY A 134 -12.61 -21.24 -29.59
C GLY A 134 -12.69 -20.01 -28.70
N GLY A 135 -13.04 -20.16 -27.41
CA GLY A 135 -13.27 -19.05 -26.49
C GLY A 135 -14.21 -18.00 -27.11
N LEU A 136 -13.76 -16.75 -27.21
CA LEU A 136 -14.55 -15.62 -27.74
C LEU A 136 -14.48 -15.46 -29.27
N ARG A 137 -13.46 -16.01 -29.95
CA ARG A 137 -13.26 -15.82 -31.40
C ARG A 137 -14.47 -16.20 -32.28
N PRO A 138 -15.26 -17.24 -31.96
CA PRO A 138 -16.46 -17.58 -32.71
C PRO A 138 -17.61 -16.57 -32.60
N LEU A 139 -17.48 -15.52 -31.78
CA LEU A 139 -18.40 -14.39 -31.66
C LEU A 139 -17.86 -13.20 -32.47
N ALA A 140 -17.88 -13.35 -33.79
CA ALA A 140 -17.25 -12.40 -34.72
C ALA A 140 -18.03 -11.08 -34.92
N VAL A 141 -19.29 -11.02 -34.44
CA VAL A 141 -20.20 -9.88 -34.61
C VAL A 141 -20.69 -9.42 -33.23
N PRO A 142 -20.95 -8.11 -33.01
CA PRO A 142 -21.41 -7.61 -31.72
C PRO A 142 -22.67 -8.31 -31.20
N VAL A 143 -22.68 -8.63 -29.91
CA VAL A 143 -23.83 -9.14 -29.17
C VAL A 143 -24.41 -8.04 -28.28
N VAL A 144 -25.72 -7.96 -28.15
CA VAL A 144 -26.40 -6.99 -27.26
C VAL A 144 -27.17 -7.75 -26.19
N VAL A 145 -26.91 -7.45 -24.92
CA VAL A 145 -27.60 -8.05 -23.77
C VAL A 145 -28.32 -6.98 -22.97
N VAL A 146 -29.64 -7.08 -22.83
CA VAL A 146 -30.45 -6.05 -22.15
C VAL A 146 -31.35 -6.71 -21.14
N ALA A 147 -31.26 -6.27 -19.89
CA ALA A 147 -32.27 -6.57 -18.89
C ALA A 147 -33.39 -5.53 -18.91
N ALA A 148 -34.62 -5.98 -18.75
CA ALA A 148 -35.79 -5.13 -18.66
C ALA A 148 -35.70 -4.22 -17.43
N ALA A 149 -36.29 -3.01 -17.54
CA ALA A 149 -36.36 -2.08 -16.42
C ALA A 149 -37.07 -2.73 -15.22
N GLY A 150 -36.42 -2.72 -14.06
CA GLY A 150 -36.93 -3.33 -12.83
C GLY A 150 -36.55 -4.80 -12.62
N ALA A 151 -36.01 -5.48 -13.64
CA ALA A 151 -35.49 -6.84 -13.48
C ALA A 151 -34.22 -6.84 -12.59
N LYS A 152 -34.06 -7.86 -11.77
CA LYS A 152 -33.02 -7.94 -10.72
C LYS A 152 -32.16 -9.17 -10.88
N GLY A 153 -30.91 -9.08 -10.43
CA GLY A 153 -30.01 -10.24 -10.32
C GLY A 153 -29.53 -10.83 -11.66
N ASN A 154 -29.86 -10.20 -12.79
CA ASN A 154 -29.39 -10.65 -14.11
C ASN A 154 -27.88 -10.47 -14.27
N GLY A 155 -27.20 -11.44 -14.88
CA GLY A 155 -25.74 -11.47 -14.99
C GLY A 155 -25.25 -11.77 -16.41
N LEU A 156 -24.05 -11.27 -16.72
CA LEU A 156 -23.32 -11.57 -17.95
C LEU A 156 -21.95 -12.17 -17.61
N VAL A 157 -21.60 -13.27 -18.27
CA VAL A 157 -20.28 -13.90 -18.27
C VAL A 157 -19.74 -13.86 -19.69
N VAL A 158 -18.58 -13.27 -19.89
CA VAL A 158 -17.83 -13.26 -21.14
C VAL A 158 -16.62 -14.17 -20.92
N SER A 159 -16.63 -15.35 -21.53
CA SER A 159 -15.63 -16.39 -21.27
C SER A 159 -14.75 -16.64 -22.48
N ASP A 160 -13.46 -16.41 -22.29
CA ASP A 160 -12.42 -16.77 -23.24
C ASP A 160 -11.60 -17.99 -22.81
N GLU A 161 -12.08 -18.72 -21.80
CA GLU A 161 -11.35 -19.77 -21.10
C GLU A 161 -10.81 -20.85 -22.07
N SER A 162 -11.61 -21.26 -23.06
CA SER A 162 -11.25 -22.33 -23.99
C SER A 162 -10.48 -21.85 -25.24
N ALA A 163 -10.04 -20.57 -25.29
CA ALA A 163 -9.27 -20.06 -26.42
C ALA A 163 -7.79 -20.45 -26.33
N GLU A 164 -7.24 -20.91 -27.46
CA GLU A 164 -5.82 -21.14 -27.67
C GLU A 164 -5.22 -20.02 -28.55
N TYR A 165 -4.17 -19.35 -28.07
CA TYR A 165 -3.51 -18.23 -28.75
C TYR A 165 -2.07 -18.56 -29.09
N ASP A 166 -1.52 -17.84 -30.08
CA ASP A 166 -0.10 -17.93 -30.41
C ASP A 166 0.70 -17.30 -29.25
N PRO A 167 1.77 -17.96 -28.75
CA PRO A 167 2.65 -17.37 -27.75
C PRO A 167 3.26 -16.01 -28.14
N ALA A 168 3.37 -15.70 -29.43
CA ALA A 168 3.88 -14.42 -29.94
C ALA A 168 2.80 -13.33 -30.09
N GLY A 169 1.53 -13.65 -29.83
CA GLY A 169 0.40 -12.76 -29.97
C GLY A 169 0.37 -11.59 -28.99
N SER A 170 -0.65 -10.74 -29.12
CA SER A 170 -1.02 -9.78 -28.07
C SER A 170 -2.52 -9.93 -27.76
N LEU A 171 -2.85 -9.88 -26.46
CA LEU A 171 -4.20 -10.06 -25.96
C LEU A 171 -4.58 -8.85 -25.11
N THR A 172 -5.54 -8.07 -25.59
CA THR A 172 -6.08 -6.92 -24.84
C THR A 172 -7.59 -7.04 -24.73
N TYR A 173 -8.09 -7.16 -23.50
CA TYR A 173 -9.52 -7.09 -23.21
C TYR A 173 -9.85 -5.70 -22.71
N ASN A 174 -10.84 -5.07 -23.32
CA ASN A 174 -11.31 -3.75 -22.95
C ASN A 174 -12.67 -3.86 -22.25
N ILE A 175 -12.82 -3.16 -21.14
CA ILE A 175 -14.05 -3.07 -20.37
C ILE A 175 -14.46 -1.60 -20.27
N SER A 176 -15.71 -1.32 -20.57
CA SER A 176 -16.35 -0.02 -20.39
C SER A 176 -17.67 -0.18 -19.63
N ALA A 177 -18.29 0.95 -19.25
CA ALA A 177 -19.56 0.95 -18.52
C ALA A 177 -20.73 0.30 -19.27
N THR A 178 -20.63 0.10 -20.59
CA THR A 178 -21.72 -0.47 -21.39
C THR A 178 -21.26 -1.55 -22.35
N ALA A 179 -19.97 -1.89 -22.40
CA ALA A 179 -19.46 -2.86 -23.35
C ALA A 179 -18.16 -3.54 -22.91
N ILE A 180 -17.95 -4.76 -23.41
CA ILE A 180 -16.70 -5.52 -23.36
C ILE A 180 -16.31 -5.89 -24.78
N TRP A 181 -15.05 -5.75 -25.15
CA TRP A 181 -14.51 -6.23 -26.43
C TRP A 181 -13.05 -6.64 -26.26
N ALA A 182 -12.48 -7.32 -27.27
CA ALA A 182 -11.08 -7.71 -27.24
C ALA A 182 -10.40 -7.38 -28.58
N ASP A 183 -9.22 -6.78 -28.48
CA ASP A 183 -8.35 -6.45 -29.61
C ASP A 183 -7.23 -7.50 -29.74
N GLY A 184 -6.46 -7.45 -30.84
CA GLY A 184 -5.36 -8.38 -31.08
C GLY A 184 -5.85 -9.77 -31.47
N GLU A 185 -5.23 -10.83 -30.94
CA GLU A 185 -5.53 -12.21 -31.34
C GLU A 185 -6.90 -12.73 -30.91
N ALA A 186 -7.46 -12.16 -29.84
CA ALA A 186 -8.79 -12.53 -29.35
C ALA A 186 -9.90 -12.17 -30.35
N ALA A 187 -9.72 -11.07 -31.11
CA ALA A 187 -10.59 -10.61 -32.20
C ALA A 187 -12.09 -10.84 -31.95
N PHE A 188 -12.59 -10.38 -30.79
CA PHE A 188 -13.97 -10.55 -30.35
C PHE A 188 -14.81 -9.36 -30.83
N GLY A 189 -15.93 -9.62 -31.52
CA GLY A 189 -16.82 -8.58 -32.05
C GLY A 189 -17.47 -7.70 -30.99
N GLY A 190 -17.35 -8.05 -29.71
CA GLY A 190 -17.79 -7.26 -28.57
C GLY A 190 -19.19 -7.62 -28.07
N VAL A 191 -19.47 -7.23 -26.83
CA VAL A 191 -20.81 -7.26 -26.23
C VAL A 191 -21.15 -5.89 -25.69
N SER A 192 -22.34 -5.39 -26.02
CA SER A 192 -22.94 -4.25 -25.34
C SER A 192 -23.96 -4.75 -24.32
N TYR A 193 -24.00 -4.15 -23.14
CA TYR A 193 -24.89 -4.57 -22.07
C TYR A 193 -25.53 -3.41 -21.31
N SER A 194 -26.71 -3.65 -20.73
CA SER A 194 -27.42 -2.69 -19.87
C SER A 194 -28.40 -3.37 -18.91
N GLY A 195 -28.63 -2.74 -17.75
CA GLY A 195 -29.59 -3.20 -16.74
C GLY A 195 -29.16 -4.45 -15.94
N LEU A 196 -27.91 -4.87 -16.07
CA LEU A 196 -27.39 -6.07 -15.40
C LEU A 196 -26.98 -5.76 -13.96
N ALA A 197 -27.06 -6.76 -13.07
CA ALA A 197 -26.55 -6.68 -11.70
C ALA A 197 -25.08 -7.13 -11.61
N SER A 198 -24.62 -7.99 -12.52
CA SER A 198 -23.25 -8.48 -12.54
C SER A 198 -22.69 -8.70 -13.94
N VAL A 199 -21.38 -8.48 -14.07
CA VAL A 199 -20.62 -8.72 -15.30
C VAL A 199 -19.30 -9.39 -14.93
N LYS A 200 -19.01 -10.54 -15.54
CA LYS A 200 -17.77 -11.29 -15.35
C LYS A 200 -17.05 -11.45 -16.69
N LEU A 201 -15.78 -11.09 -16.76
CA LEU A 201 -14.88 -11.44 -17.86
C LEU A 201 -13.92 -12.53 -17.38
N GLN A 202 -13.84 -13.65 -18.09
CA GLN A 202 -12.88 -14.73 -17.81
C GLN A 202 -11.85 -14.79 -18.94
N GLY A 203 -10.58 -14.66 -18.58
CA GLY A 203 -9.47 -14.78 -19.54
C GLY A 203 -9.22 -16.22 -20.00
N THR A 204 -8.38 -16.35 -21.02
CA THR A 204 -7.92 -17.66 -21.51
C THR A 204 -7.24 -18.50 -20.43
N ARG A 205 -7.52 -19.82 -20.45
CA ARG A 205 -6.81 -20.83 -19.64
C ARG A 205 -5.49 -21.29 -20.28
N ASN A 206 -5.20 -20.86 -21.51
CA ASN A 206 -3.97 -21.23 -22.17
C ASN A 206 -2.78 -20.57 -21.46
N VAL A 207 -1.98 -21.37 -20.77
CA VAL A 207 -0.77 -20.93 -20.06
C VAL A 207 0.40 -20.64 -20.99
N GLU A 208 0.33 -21.00 -22.27
CA GLU A 208 1.33 -20.65 -23.27
C GLU A 208 1.04 -19.30 -23.95
N ALA A 209 -0.19 -18.79 -23.78
CA ALA A 209 -0.57 -17.49 -24.29
C ALA A 209 0.25 -16.35 -23.63
N PRO A 210 0.49 -15.24 -24.35
CA PRO A 210 1.11 -14.05 -23.80
C PRO A 210 0.31 -13.49 -22.62
N ALA A 211 0.98 -12.72 -21.76
CA ALA A 211 0.32 -11.97 -20.69
C ALA A 211 -0.76 -11.06 -21.28
N ALA A 212 -1.97 -11.16 -20.76
CA ALA A 212 -3.10 -10.38 -21.24
C ALA A 212 -3.19 -9.04 -20.50
N LEU A 213 -3.48 -7.98 -21.25
CA LEU A 213 -3.82 -6.66 -20.71
C LEU A 213 -5.34 -6.54 -20.56
N TYR A 214 -5.80 -6.21 -19.35
CA TYR A 214 -7.19 -5.90 -19.04
C TYR A 214 -7.33 -4.39 -18.83
N LEU A 215 -7.88 -3.69 -19.82
CA LEU A 215 -8.04 -2.25 -19.79
C LEU A 215 -9.46 -1.87 -19.33
N VAL A 216 -9.60 -1.43 -18.09
CA VAL A 216 -10.84 -0.95 -17.49
C VAL A 216 -10.96 0.55 -17.74
N ARG A 217 -11.74 0.92 -18.75
CA ARG A 217 -12.06 2.30 -19.11
C ARG A 217 -13.28 2.84 -18.35
N GLY A 218 -14.09 1.95 -17.80
CA GLY A 218 -15.27 2.28 -17.01
C GLY A 218 -15.96 1.03 -16.48
N THR A 219 -16.66 1.14 -15.36
CA THR A 219 -17.60 0.15 -14.85
C THR A 219 -19.01 0.75 -14.86
N ALA A 220 -20.02 -0.10 -14.98
CA ALA A 220 -21.42 0.33 -14.95
C ALA A 220 -21.86 0.71 -13.52
N ASP A 221 -22.84 1.61 -13.41
CA ASP A 221 -23.43 2.03 -12.13
C ASP A 221 -24.27 0.89 -11.52
N GLY A 222 -24.11 0.64 -10.22
CA GLY A 222 -24.77 -0.43 -9.48
C GLY A 222 -24.39 -1.85 -9.87
N VAL A 223 -23.31 -2.04 -10.66
CA VAL A 223 -22.93 -3.36 -11.19
C VAL A 223 -21.72 -3.94 -10.50
N ALA A 224 -21.81 -5.23 -10.18
CA ALA A 224 -20.69 -6.04 -9.74
C ALA A 224 -19.85 -6.51 -10.93
N THR A 225 -18.70 -5.89 -11.16
CA THR A 225 -17.78 -6.26 -12.24
C THR A 225 -16.65 -7.15 -11.71
N THR A 226 -16.43 -8.30 -12.33
CA THR A 226 -15.33 -9.21 -12.02
C THR A 226 -14.49 -9.47 -13.25
N ILE A 227 -13.18 -9.31 -13.12
CA ILE A 227 -12.19 -9.72 -14.13
C ILE A 227 -11.41 -10.89 -13.55
N ASP A 228 -11.57 -12.05 -14.16
CA ASP A 228 -11.01 -13.32 -13.72
C ASP A 228 -9.87 -13.74 -14.65
N GLY A 229 -8.65 -13.40 -14.25
CA GLY A 229 -7.41 -13.78 -14.93
C GLY A 229 -6.76 -15.03 -14.35
N THR A 230 -7.41 -15.75 -13.43
CA THR A 230 -6.79 -16.83 -12.64
C THR A 230 -6.31 -18.03 -13.46
N ALA A 231 -6.85 -18.25 -14.64
CA ALA A 231 -6.61 -19.50 -15.36
C ALA A 231 -5.39 -19.51 -16.30
N GLY A 232 -4.64 -18.41 -16.45
CA GLY A 232 -3.48 -18.33 -17.38
C GLY A 232 -2.24 -17.69 -16.77
N ARG A 233 -1.21 -17.43 -17.59
CA ARG A 233 0.03 -16.73 -17.15
C ARG A 233 -0.20 -15.23 -16.99
N GLY A 234 0.65 -14.61 -16.15
CA GLY A 234 0.89 -13.17 -15.92
C GLY A 234 -0.13 -12.16 -16.47
N ARG A 235 -0.63 -11.25 -15.64
CA ARG A 235 -1.78 -10.39 -16.00
C ARG A 235 -1.49 -8.92 -15.68
N ASP A 236 -1.72 -8.04 -16.66
CA ASP A 236 -1.69 -6.59 -16.46
C ASP A 236 -3.12 -6.05 -16.40
N PHE A 237 -3.46 -5.34 -15.34
CA PHE A 237 -4.72 -4.64 -15.18
C PHE A 237 -4.45 -3.15 -15.23
N SER A 238 -5.10 -2.44 -16.14
CA SER A 238 -5.02 -0.98 -16.21
C SER A 238 -6.41 -0.40 -15.97
N ILE A 239 -6.59 0.30 -14.85
CA ILE A 239 -7.83 0.95 -14.45
C ILE A 239 -7.69 2.45 -14.75
N VAL A 240 -8.39 2.89 -15.79
CA VAL A 240 -8.42 4.30 -16.22
C VAL A 240 -9.68 5.00 -15.71
N GLY A 241 -10.77 4.25 -15.54
CA GLY A 241 -12.04 4.82 -15.07
C GLY A 241 -12.95 3.79 -14.45
N MET A 242 -13.76 4.25 -13.50
CA MET A 242 -14.76 3.45 -12.78
C MET A 242 -16.04 4.28 -12.59
N SER A 243 -17.12 3.60 -12.21
CA SER A 243 -18.35 4.24 -11.76
C SER A 243 -18.13 5.07 -10.50
N TRP A 244 -18.97 6.07 -10.28
CA TRP A 244 -19.03 6.85 -9.03
C TRP A 244 -20.14 6.34 -8.10
N ASP A 245 -20.92 5.36 -8.54
CA ASP A 245 -21.94 4.73 -7.72
C ASP A 245 -21.26 3.85 -6.66
N LEU A 246 -21.57 4.13 -5.39
CA LEU A 246 -21.02 3.40 -4.25
C LEU A 246 -21.50 1.94 -4.18
N SER A 247 -22.57 1.60 -4.89
CA SER A 247 -23.07 0.22 -5.02
C SER A 247 -22.36 -0.59 -6.10
N SER A 248 -21.60 0.07 -6.99
CA SER A 248 -20.71 -0.60 -7.94
C SER A 248 -19.51 -1.21 -7.23
N ARG A 249 -18.95 -2.27 -7.80
CA ARG A 249 -17.72 -2.90 -7.29
C ARG A 249 -16.89 -3.51 -8.40
N LEU A 250 -15.58 -3.54 -8.20
CA LEU A 250 -14.63 -4.20 -9.11
C LEU A 250 -13.84 -5.27 -8.35
N ALA A 251 -13.81 -6.48 -8.89
CA ALA A 251 -12.95 -7.55 -8.42
C ALA A 251 -11.96 -7.94 -9.53
N LEU A 252 -10.67 -7.91 -9.21
CA LEU A 252 -9.58 -8.36 -10.08
C LEU A 252 -8.98 -9.64 -9.47
N LEU A 253 -9.06 -10.75 -10.19
CA LEU A 253 -8.58 -12.04 -9.72
C LEU A 253 -7.39 -12.50 -10.57
N SER A 254 -6.30 -12.92 -9.91
CA SER A 254 -5.12 -13.51 -10.56
C SER A 254 -4.62 -14.73 -9.79
N ALA A 255 -4.03 -15.72 -10.47
CA ALA A 255 -3.35 -16.86 -9.84
C ALA A 255 -1.82 -16.78 -9.95
N GLY A 256 -1.29 -15.89 -10.79
CA GLY A 256 0.14 -15.73 -11.08
C GLY A 256 0.66 -14.33 -10.76
N GLU A 257 1.72 -13.89 -11.45
CA GLU A 257 2.18 -12.51 -11.33
C GLU A 257 1.11 -11.54 -11.86
N ALA A 258 0.83 -10.46 -11.12
CA ALA A 258 -0.13 -9.45 -11.52
C ALA A 258 0.43 -8.04 -11.35
N HIS A 259 0.29 -7.22 -12.38
CA HIS A 259 0.56 -5.79 -12.29
C HIS A 259 -0.76 -5.03 -12.41
N VAL A 260 -1.09 -4.22 -11.40
CA VAL A 260 -2.30 -3.40 -11.38
C VAL A 260 -1.89 -1.95 -11.42
N TRP A 261 -2.26 -1.24 -12.47
CA TRP A 261 -2.08 0.20 -12.61
C TRP A 261 -3.44 0.88 -12.52
N ALA A 262 -3.64 1.74 -11.53
CA ALA A 262 -4.89 2.43 -11.32
C ALA A 262 -4.69 3.94 -11.32
N ALA A 263 -5.29 4.62 -12.29
CA ALA A 263 -5.37 6.08 -12.34
C ALA A 263 -6.45 6.61 -11.38
N SER A 264 -7.52 5.83 -11.16
CA SER A 264 -8.64 6.21 -10.31
C SER A 264 -9.37 5.00 -9.74
N ILE A 265 -9.66 5.04 -8.45
CA ILE A 265 -10.47 4.07 -7.71
C ILE A 265 -11.64 4.83 -7.09
N THR A 266 -12.80 4.80 -7.74
CA THR A 266 -14.02 5.53 -7.32
C THR A 266 -15.15 4.64 -6.84
N SER A 267 -15.00 3.32 -6.96
CA SER A 267 -15.87 2.33 -6.33
C SER A 267 -15.03 1.28 -5.58
N PRO A 268 -15.61 0.57 -4.60
CA PRO A 268 -14.93 -0.51 -3.90
C PRO A 268 -14.25 -1.49 -4.85
N THR A 269 -12.94 -1.65 -4.69
CA THR A 269 -12.11 -2.50 -5.55
C THR A 269 -11.37 -3.53 -4.72
N VAL A 270 -11.37 -4.78 -5.16
CA VAL A 270 -10.60 -5.88 -4.56
C VAL A 270 -9.64 -6.43 -5.61
N VAL A 271 -8.36 -6.49 -5.27
CA VAL A 271 -7.33 -7.21 -6.03
C VAL A 271 -6.98 -8.45 -5.22
N ALA A 272 -7.31 -9.62 -5.76
CA ALA A 272 -7.12 -10.89 -5.06
C ALA A 272 -6.27 -11.87 -5.86
N GLY A 273 -5.45 -12.61 -5.10
CA GLY A 273 -4.59 -13.67 -5.60
C GLY A 273 -3.27 -13.20 -6.23
N GLY A 274 -2.50 -14.17 -6.73
CA GLY A 274 -1.17 -14.00 -7.29
C GLY A 274 -0.03 -14.31 -6.32
N SER A 275 1.09 -14.82 -6.86
CA SER A 275 2.31 -15.14 -6.10
C SER A 275 3.28 -13.96 -5.98
N ARG A 276 3.18 -12.99 -6.91
CA ARG A 276 3.83 -11.67 -6.87
C ARG A 276 2.90 -10.64 -7.48
N THR A 277 2.59 -9.58 -6.75
CA THR A 277 1.66 -8.55 -7.24
C THR A 277 2.29 -7.18 -7.09
N GLY A 278 2.46 -6.47 -8.20
CA GLY A 278 2.86 -5.07 -8.23
C GLY A 278 1.62 -4.19 -8.38
N VAL A 279 1.29 -3.39 -7.39
CA VAL A 279 0.15 -2.46 -7.48
C VAL A 279 0.68 -1.04 -7.52
N TRP A 280 0.37 -0.32 -8.58
CA TRP A 280 0.64 1.11 -8.74
C TRP A 280 -0.67 1.86 -8.75
N VAL A 281 -0.85 2.71 -7.74
CA VAL A 281 -2.00 3.61 -7.65
C VAL A 281 -1.49 5.03 -7.81
N GLU A 282 -1.94 5.71 -8.87
CA GLU A 282 -1.81 7.15 -8.98
C GLU A 282 -2.79 7.79 -8.00
N SER A 283 -2.31 8.60 -7.06
CA SER A 283 -3.12 9.32 -6.08
C SER A 283 -3.19 10.80 -6.48
N GLU A 284 -3.86 11.09 -7.60
CA GLU A 284 -4.05 12.48 -8.02
C GLU A 284 -5.50 12.93 -7.97
N SER A 285 -5.84 13.75 -6.97
CA SER A 285 -7.03 14.61 -7.06
C SER A 285 -6.75 15.79 -7.99
N TRP A 286 -6.94 15.59 -9.30
CA TRP A 286 -7.22 16.67 -10.23
C TRP A 286 -8.67 16.54 -10.67
N VAL A 287 -9.39 17.66 -10.63
CA VAL A 287 -10.67 17.78 -11.32
C VAL A 287 -10.31 17.92 -12.79
N ASP A 288 -10.53 16.87 -13.59
CA ASP A 288 -10.47 16.99 -15.03
C ASP A 288 -11.49 18.07 -15.46
N PRO A 289 -11.09 19.26 -15.93
CA PRO A 289 -11.99 20.36 -16.24
C PRO A 289 -12.87 20.04 -17.45
N VAL A 290 -12.59 18.94 -18.17
CA VAL A 290 -13.44 18.41 -19.24
C VAL A 290 -14.44 17.38 -18.71
N ARG A 291 -14.16 16.72 -17.57
CA ARG A 291 -14.99 15.62 -17.03
C ARG A 291 -15.57 15.84 -15.63
N ASP A 292 -15.19 16.91 -14.94
CA ASP A 292 -15.55 17.24 -13.55
C ASP A 292 -15.36 16.05 -12.57
N ARG A 293 -14.28 15.28 -12.76
CA ARG A 293 -14.01 14.04 -12.01
C ARG A 293 -12.67 14.12 -11.30
N ILE A 294 -12.63 13.62 -10.06
CA ILE A 294 -11.44 13.50 -9.22
C ILE A 294 -10.77 12.15 -9.54
N ASN A 295 -9.51 12.14 -9.97
CA ASN A 295 -8.71 10.92 -10.10
C ASN A 295 -8.15 10.48 -8.73
N GLY A 296 -7.52 9.31 -8.65
CA GLY A 296 -6.93 8.82 -7.40
C GLY A 296 -7.78 7.87 -6.56
N LEU A 297 -7.35 7.67 -5.31
CA LEU A 297 -7.95 6.74 -4.35
C LEU A 297 -9.15 7.40 -3.64
N ASN A 298 -10.31 7.39 -4.30
CA ASN A 298 -11.56 8.00 -3.83
C ASN A 298 -12.53 6.98 -3.19
N SER A 299 -12.14 5.72 -3.13
CA SER A 299 -12.89 4.62 -2.53
C SER A 299 -11.92 3.59 -1.96
N ARG A 300 -12.47 2.58 -1.28
CA ARG A 300 -11.73 1.45 -0.73
C ARG A 300 -11.07 0.60 -1.83
N LEU A 301 -9.76 0.43 -1.74
CA LEU A 301 -8.98 -0.57 -2.47
C LEU A 301 -8.47 -1.63 -1.47
N VAL A 302 -8.81 -2.89 -1.69
CA VAL A 302 -8.36 -4.02 -0.86
C VAL A 302 -7.41 -4.89 -1.65
N ILE A 303 -6.25 -5.16 -1.06
CA ILE A 303 -5.28 -6.12 -1.56
C ILE A 303 -5.40 -7.38 -0.70
N ASP A 304 -5.78 -8.48 -1.34
CA ASP A 304 -5.94 -9.81 -0.71
C ASP A 304 -5.13 -10.85 -1.50
N ALA A 305 -3.82 -10.78 -1.34
CA ALA A 305 -2.88 -11.63 -2.09
C ALA A 305 -2.48 -12.88 -1.29
N ALA A 306 -1.94 -13.89 -2.00
CA ALA A 306 -1.23 -14.96 -1.32
C ALA A 306 0.05 -14.42 -0.65
N ALA A 307 0.45 -15.00 0.49
CA ALA A 307 1.43 -14.39 1.40
C ALA A 307 2.81 -14.10 0.78
N GLY A 308 3.42 -12.97 1.19
CA GLY A 308 4.85 -12.66 1.08
C GLY A 308 5.37 -12.05 -0.24
N GLY A 309 4.51 -11.79 -1.23
CA GLY A 309 4.94 -11.45 -2.60
C GLY A 309 4.54 -10.07 -3.14
N VAL A 310 3.89 -9.21 -2.35
CA VAL A 310 3.28 -7.99 -2.89
C VAL A 310 4.18 -6.76 -2.72
N ASP A 311 4.38 -6.02 -3.82
CA ASP A 311 4.95 -4.67 -3.82
C ASP A 311 3.86 -3.65 -4.14
N LEU A 312 3.57 -2.77 -3.19
CA LEU A 312 2.60 -1.69 -3.32
C LEU A 312 3.34 -0.38 -3.56
N ASN A 313 2.93 0.36 -4.56
CA ASN A 313 3.43 1.69 -4.87
C ASN A 313 2.23 2.63 -5.00
N VAL A 314 2.14 3.59 -4.10
CA VAL A 314 1.15 4.66 -4.12
C VAL A 314 1.90 5.95 -4.37
N GLY A 315 1.52 6.73 -5.37
CA GLY A 315 2.25 7.96 -5.62
C GLY A 315 1.57 8.92 -6.58
N ARG A 316 2.15 10.11 -6.71
CA ARG A 316 1.74 11.12 -7.68
C ARG A 316 2.69 11.08 -8.87
N PHE A 317 2.46 10.14 -9.77
CA PHE A 317 3.37 9.90 -10.91
C PHE A 317 3.18 10.91 -12.06
N TRP A 318 2.04 11.59 -12.14
CA TRP A 318 1.75 12.56 -13.20
C TRP A 318 1.27 13.91 -12.65
N ARG A 319 2.03 15.00 -12.87
CA ARG A 319 1.55 16.39 -12.77
C ARG A 319 2.36 17.34 -13.67
N PRO A 320 1.70 18.10 -14.56
CA PRO A 320 2.26 19.27 -15.23
C PRO A 320 2.22 20.57 -14.39
N ASN A 321 1.50 20.62 -13.26
CA ASN A 321 1.26 21.86 -12.52
C ASN A 321 1.56 21.74 -11.00
N PRO A 322 2.57 22.46 -10.45
CA PRO A 322 3.13 22.26 -9.11
C PRO A 322 2.35 22.88 -7.94
N SER A 323 1.16 23.47 -8.14
CA SER A 323 0.42 24.20 -7.09
C SER A 323 -0.56 23.34 -6.27
N ALA A 324 -0.29 22.06 -6.07
CA ALA A 324 -1.20 21.10 -5.43
C ALA A 324 -1.34 21.30 -3.91
N SER A 325 -2.49 20.87 -3.36
CA SER A 325 -2.73 20.81 -1.91
C SER A 325 -1.78 19.85 -1.20
N ASP A 326 -1.47 20.17 0.05
CA ASP A 326 -0.64 19.34 0.92
C ASP A 326 -1.29 17.98 1.15
N SER A 327 -0.54 16.89 0.98
CA SER A 327 -1.03 15.52 1.25
C SER A 327 -0.74 15.13 2.68
N ARG A 328 -1.65 14.38 3.31
CA ARG A 328 -1.49 13.95 4.69
C ARG A 328 -1.69 12.45 4.82
N TRP A 329 -0.71 11.65 4.40
CA TRP A 329 -0.79 10.21 4.49
C TRP A 329 -0.80 9.73 5.94
N THR A 330 -1.71 8.80 6.25
CA THR A 330 -1.76 8.08 7.52
C THR A 330 -1.76 6.58 7.23
N LEU A 331 -0.78 5.87 7.79
CA LEU A 331 -0.69 4.42 7.82
C LEU A 331 -0.98 3.94 9.24
N SER A 332 -2.02 3.12 9.41
CA SER A 332 -2.42 2.57 10.70
C SER A 332 -3.00 1.18 10.54
N THR A 333 -3.10 0.39 11.60
CA THR A 333 -3.93 -0.82 11.58
C THR A 333 -5.40 -0.39 11.56
N GLY A 334 -6.20 -0.93 10.64
CA GLY A 334 -7.61 -0.58 10.49
C GLY A 334 -8.43 -0.99 11.72
N LEU A 335 -9.15 -0.04 12.30
CA LEU A 335 -10.11 -0.27 13.40
C LEU A 335 -11.47 -0.81 12.90
N GLU A 336 -11.75 -0.66 11.60
CA GLU A 336 -13.03 -1.03 10.98
C GLU A 336 -12.77 -1.96 9.79
N GLY A 337 -13.25 -3.20 9.89
CA GLY A 337 -13.02 -4.29 8.93
C GLY A 337 -12.62 -5.61 9.62
N PRO A 338 -12.45 -6.71 8.88
CA PRO A 338 -11.92 -7.95 9.47
C PRO A 338 -10.51 -7.66 9.98
N ALA A 339 -10.27 -7.70 11.29
CA ALA A 339 -8.91 -7.73 11.82
C ALA A 339 -8.14 -8.88 11.11
N PRO A 340 -6.92 -8.66 10.57
CA PRO A 340 -5.95 -7.58 10.81
C PRO A 340 -5.44 -6.90 9.50
N TYR A 341 -6.16 -5.92 8.94
CA TYR A 341 -5.64 -5.14 7.79
C TYR A 341 -4.90 -3.86 8.25
N SER A 342 -3.74 -3.60 7.65
CA SER A 342 -3.14 -2.28 7.55
C SER A 342 -3.97 -1.39 6.61
N ARG A 343 -4.00 -0.09 6.90
CA ARG A 343 -4.75 0.92 6.15
C ARG A 343 -3.87 2.14 5.88
N LEU A 344 -3.67 2.47 4.60
CA LEU A 344 -3.08 3.73 4.15
C LEU A 344 -4.19 4.65 3.62
N ARG A 345 -4.26 5.89 4.13
CA ARG A 345 -5.28 6.88 3.71
C ARG A 345 -4.74 8.30 3.71
N ASP A 346 -5.40 9.19 2.97
CA ASP A 346 -5.24 10.64 3.12
C ASP A 346 -6.51 11.22 3.81
N PRO A 347 -6.48 11.53 5.13
CA PRO A 347 -7.52 12.23 5.87
C PRO A 347 -8.14 13.47 5.22
N ALA A 348 -7.48 14.14 4.27
CA ALA A 348 -8.09 15.25 3.55
C ALA A 348 -9.30 14.82 2.69
N PHE A 349 -9.41 13.52 2.38
CA PHE A 349 -10.45 12.94 1.52
C PHE A 349 -11.53 12.17 2.30
N ASP A 350 -12.00 12.74 3.41
CA ASP A 350 -13.00 12.14 4.30
C ASP A 350 -14.42 12.03 3.68
N ARG A 351 -14.60 12.41 2.41
CA ARG A 351 -15.78 12.08 1.61
C ARG A 351 -15.49 10.80 0.81
N GLY A 352 -15.68 9.62 1.41
CA GLY A 352 -15.83 8.36 0.66
C GLY A 352 -14.75 7.29 0.81
N GLU A 353 -14.31 6.95 2.03
CA GLU A 353 -13.49 5.74 2.27
C GLU A 353 -12.17 5.63 1.47
N GLY A 354 -11.62 6.71 0.91
CA GLY A 354 -10.38 6.72 0.13
C GLY A 354 -9.21 6.11 0.92
N SER A 355 -8.98 4.81 0.74
CA SER A 355 -8.12 4.02 1.63
C SER A 355 -7.68 2.73 0.96
N LEU A 356 -6.39 2.43 1.10
CA LEU A 356 -5.76 1.21 0.67
C LEU A 356 -5.65 0.29 1.88
N TYR A 357 -6.24 -0.90 1.77
CA TYR A 357 -6.22 -1.94 2.79
C TYR A 357 -5.38 -3.11 2.31
N PHE A 358 -4.47 -3.59 3.14
CA PHE A 358 -3.60 -4.74 2.88
C PHE A 358 -3.24 -5.43 4.19
N ARG A 359 -2.80 -6.69 4.15
CA ARG A 359 -2.23 -7.32 5.36
C ARG A 359 -0.72 -7.14 5.38
N ALA A 360 -0.17 -6.72 6.51
CA ALA A 360 1.25 -6.41 6.65
C ALA A 360 2.17 -7.62 6.37
N ASP A 361 1.70 -8.83 6.66
CA ASP A 361 2.41 -10.10 6.41
C ASP A 361 2.36 -10.56 4.94
N GLN A 362 1.41 -10.05 4.16
CA GLN A 362 1.28 -10.34 2.73
C GLN A 362 2.10 -9.39 1.85
N VAL A 363 2.40 -8.20 2.37
CA VAL A 363 3.13 -7.15 1.66
C VAL A 363 4.59 -7.19 2.03
N ARG A 364 5.44 -7.14 1.01
CA ARG A 364 6.90 -7.05 1.15
C ARG A 364 7.37 -5.61 1.19
N LYS A 365 6.76 -4.76 0.35
CA LYS A 365 7.14 -3.36 0.20
C LYS A 365 5.92 -2.48 0.01
N LEU A 366 5.87 -1.36 0.72
CA LEU A 366 4.95 -0.26 0.48
C LEU A 366 5.77 1.00 0.18
N THR A 367 5.71 1.48 -1.06
CA THR A 367 6.27 2.78 -1.45
C THR A 367 5.16 3.82 -1.47
N VAL A 368 5.37 4.94 -0.80
CA VAL A 368 4.54 6.14 -0.89
C VAL A 368 5.39 7.25 -1.51
N ASP A 369 5.17 7.58 -2.79
CA ASP A 369 5.94 8.57 -3.53
C ASP A 369 5.11 9.84 -3.81
N ASP A 370 5.32 10.86 -2.99
CA ASP A 370 4.66 12.16 -3.10
C ASP A 370 5.60 13.24 -3.65
N ARG A 371 6.72 12.87 -4.29
CA ARG A 371 7.70 13.84 -4.83
C ARG A 371 7.13 14.79 -5.89
N GLY A 372 6.01 14.42 -6.53
CA GLY A 372 5.26 15.23 -7.48
C GLY A 372 4.19 16.13 -6.86
N GLY A 373 3.99 16.08 -5.53
CA GLY A 373 2.99 16.84 -4.79
C GLY A 373 3.51 18.13 -4.14
N GLY A 374 2.62 18.82 -3.40
CA GLY A 374 2.92 19.93 -2.50
C GLY A 374 3.65 19.46 -1.24
N ALA A 375 3.40 20.08 -0.08
CA ALA A 375 4.06 19.63 1.14
C ALA A 375 3.36 18.37 1.65
N SER A 376 4.15 17.38 2.05
CA SER A 376 3.66 16.02 2.27
C SER A 376 4.02 15.56 3.67
N THR A 377 3.03 15.11 4.43
CA THR A 377 3.26 14.52 5.75
C THR A 377 2.83 13.05 5.75
N MET A 378 3.64 12.19 6.35
CA MET A 378 3.32 10.79 6.60
C MET A 378 3.23 10.53 8.11
N ARG A 379 2.12 9.96 8.58
CA ARG A 379 1.98 9.47 9.96
C ARG A 379 1.87 7.94 9.95
N VAL A 380 2.70 7.27 10.72
CA VAL A 380 2.65 5.82 10.96
C VAL A 380 2.23 5.59 12.40
N ASP A 381 1.03 5.06 12.61
CA ASP A 381 0.46 4.81 13.93
C ASP A 381 0.47 3.31 14.24
N VAL A 382 1.27 2.91 15.23
CA VAL A 382 1.43 1.50 15.64
C VAL A 382 0.56 1.12 16.84
N SER A 383 -0.25 2.05 17.37
CA SER A 383 -0.99 1.86 18.64
C SER A 383 -1.92 0.64 18.63
N ASN A 384 -2.44 0.27 17.45
CA ASN A 384 -3.37 -0.84 17.25
C ASN A 384 -2.72 -2.06 16.57
N GLY A 385 -1.39 -2.13 16.55
CA GLY A 385 -0.60 -3.13 15.84
C GLY A 385 0.33 -2.48 14.82
N VAL A 386 1.35 -3.21 14.36
CA VAL A 386 2.36 -2.69 13.43
C VAL A 386 1.83 -2.75 11.99
N PRO A 387 1.49 -1.62 11.35
CA PRO A 387 0.88 -1.63 10.01
C PRO A 387 1.92 -1.72 8.89
N ILE A 388 3.21 -1.72 9.24
CA ILE A 388 4.34 -1.71 8.32
C ILE A 388 4.50 -3.11 7.71
N PRO A 389 4.68 -3.23 6.37
CA PRO A 389 4.97 -4.51 5.72
C PRO A 389 6.10 -5.28 6.40
N SER A 390 5.93 -6.59 6.58
CA SER A 390 6.98 -7.44 7.16
C SER A 390 8.18 -7.53 6.21
N ALA A 391 9.38 -7.44 6.77
CA ALA A 391 10.61 -7.35 6.02
C ALA A 391 11.66 -8.32 6.60
N ASP A 392 11.27 -9.59 6.78
CA ASP A 392 11.97 -10.67 7.51
C ASP A 392 13.48 -10.84 7.27
N SER A 393 14.12 -10.16 6.32
CA SER A 393 15.58 -10.31 6.12
C SER A 393 16.38 -9.23 5.38
N ALA A 394 15.79 -8.15 4.82
CA ALA A 394 16.59 -7.22 3.98
C ALA A 394 16.21 -5.72 4.11
N PRO A 395 17.21 -4.82 4.22
CA PRO A 395 17.02 -3.39 4.00
C PRO A 395 16.48 -3.11 2.59
N GLY A 396 15.57 -2.14 2.44
CA GLY A 396 14.87 -1.83 1.18
C GLY A 396 13.53 -2.55 0.97
N LEU A 397 13.15 -3.44 1.90
CA LEU A 397 11.80 -3.95 2.10
C LEU A 397 11.12 -3.18 3.25
N GLY A 398 9.80 -3.27 3.40
CA GLY A 398 9.06 -2.47 4.40
C GLY A 398 8.40 -1.21 3.81
N LEU A 399 8.35 -0.12 4.58
CA LEU A 399 7.80 1.16 4.16
C LEU A 399 8.90 2.05 3.55
N ALA A 400 8.68 2.59 2.35
CA ALA A 400 9.50 3.62 1.75
C ALA A 400 8.65 4.88 1.50
N TYR A 401 9.01 6.01 2.10
CA TYR A 401 8.30 7.28 1.93
C TYR A 401 9.18 8.33 1.25
N PHE A 402 8.71 8.87 0.12
CA PHE A 402 9.36 9.95 -0.59
C PHE A 402 8.47 11.20 -0.53
N GLY A 403 8.85 12.16 0.31
CA GLY A 403 8.07 13.37 0.53
C GLY A 403 8.23 14.42 -0.58
N GLY A 404 7.15 15.16 -0.85
CA GLY A 404 7.09 16.27 -1.80
C GLY A 404 7.84 17.52 -1.33
N ALA A 405 7.94 18.51 -2.22
CA ALA A 405 8.44 19.84 -1.92
C ALA A 405 7.30 20.84 -2.08
N GLY A 406 6.73 21.32 -0.98
CA GLY A 406 5.67 22.32 -1.01
C GLY A 406 5.98 23.58 -0.21
N ARG A 407 4.91 24.28 0.16
CA ARG A 407 4.99 25.52 0.97
C ARG A 407 5.18 25.23 2.46
N SER A 408 4.74 24.06 2.93
CA SER A 408 4.88 23.60 4.32
C SER A 408 6.09 22.66 4.49
N ALA A 409 6.46 22.38 5.74
CA ALA A 409 7.49 21.37 6.05
C ALA A 409 7.02 19.97 5.66
N THR A 410 7.85 19.23 4.94
CA THR A 410 7.65 17.80 4.66
C THR A 410 8.07 16.98 5.88
N SER A 411 7.26 16.01 6.30
CA SER A 411 7.55 15.23 7.50
C SER A 411 7.15 13.76 7.46
N ILE A 412 7.79 12.97 8.32
CA ILE A 412 7.36 11.63 8.72
C ILE A 412 7.26 11.57 10.25
N SER A 413 6.16 11.02 10.76
CA SER A 413 5.87 10.88 12.19
C SER A 413 5.55 9.41 12.50
N LEU A 414 6.31 8.79 13.41
CA LEU A 414 6.09 7.45 13.93
C LEU A 414 5.57 7.57 15.35
N VAL A 415 4.40 6.99 15.63
CA VAL A 415 3.69 7.23 16.89
C VAL A 415 3.03 5.99 17.45
N GLY A 416 2.87 5.98 18.77
CA GLY A 416 2.18 4.94 19.51
C GLY A 416 3.10 3.81 19.98
N THR A 417 2.51 2.89 20.73
CA THR A 417 3.16 1.68 21.23
C THR A 417 2.30 0.49 20.82
N PRO A 418 2.83 -0.55 20.17
CA PRO A 418 2.01 -1.66 19.75
C PRO A 418 1.45 -2.43 20.97
N PRO A 419 0.33 -3.15 20.82
CA PRO A 419 -0.27 -3.91 21.92
C PRO A 419 0.66 -4.96 22.54
N SER A 420 1.70 -5.40 21.81
CA SER A 420 2.76 -6.28 22.29
C SER A 420 3.77 -5.61 23.23
N GLY A 421 3.69 -4.29 23.42
CA GLY A 421 4.61 -3.49 24.23
C GLY A 421 5.63 -2.71 23.40
N ALA A 422 6.60 -2.09 24.07
CA ALA A 422 7.68 -1.36 23.39
C ALA A 422 8.55 -2.30 22.52
N PHE A 423 9.13 -1.76 21.45
CA PHE A 423 10.13 -2.46 20.66
C PHE A 423 11.36 -2.81 21.51
N ALA A 424 12.00 -3.94 21.21
CA ALA A 424 13.21 -4.36 21.90
C ALA A 424 14.41 -3.51 21.46
N ASP A 425 14.53 -3.25 20.17
CA ASP A 425 15.60 -2.44 19.58
C ASP A 425 15.05 -1.59 18.44
N GLU A 426 15.52 -0.35 18.36
CA GLU A 426 15.29 0.56 17.27
C GLU A 426 16.63 1.14 16.81
N ARG A 427 16.88 1.13 15.50
CA ARG A 427 18.08 1.68 14.90
C ARG A 427 17.72 2.69 13.84
N HIS A 428 18.15 3.93 14.03
CA HIS A 428 17.99 5.01 13.09
C HIS A 428 19.33 5.31 12.42
N LEU A 429 19.44 5.01 11.13
CA LEU A 429 20.53 5.43 10.27
C LEU A 429 20.13 6.70 9.50
N ALA A 430 20.69 7.85 9.88
CA ALA A 430 20.49 9.11 9.17
C ALA A 430 21.40 9.18 7.93
N LEU A 431 20.85 9.63 6.80
CA LEU A 431 21.53 9.76 5.53
C LEU A 431 21.55 11.21 5.04
N PRO A 432 22.56 11.63 4.25
CA PRO A 432 22.61 12.98 3.68
C PRO A 432 21.37 13.34 2.85
N SER A 433 21.14 14.65 2.68
CA SER A 433 20.02 15.19 1.88
C SER A 433 18.63 14.80 2.39
N TYR A 434 18.45 14.89 3.71
CA TYR A 434 17.18 14.65 4.41
C TYR A 434 16.61 13.24 4.25
N GLY A 435 17.48 12.23 4.15
CA GLY A 435 17.11 10.82 4.07
C GLY A 435 17.44 10.05 5.35
N GLY A 436 16.91 8.84 5.45
CA GLY A 436 17.28 7.91 6.53
C GLY A 436 16.53 6.59 6.47
N GLU A 437 16.94 5.68 7.34
CA GLU A 437 16.33 4.37 7.56
C GLU A 437 16.12 4.13 9.06
N ILE A 438 14.96 3.63 9.43
CA ILE A 438 14.61 3.24 10.79
C ILE A 438 14.28 1.75 10.78
N ALA A 439 15.07 0.95 11.49
CA ALA A 439 14.84 -0.48 11.69
C ALA A 439 14.27 -0.73 13.09
N LEU A 440 13.14 -1.42 13.15
CA LEU A 440 12.42 -1.75 14.37
C LEU A 440 12.50 -3.26 14.61
N THR A 441 12.85 -3.66 15.83
CA THR A 441 12.87 -5.07 16.25
C THR A 441 11.88 -5.30 17.39
N GLY A 442 10.90 -6.18 17.17
CA GLY A 442 9.90 -6.58 18.15
C GLY A 442 10.51 -7.41 19.28
N ALA A 443 9.76 -7.56 20.38
CA ALA A 443 10.17 -8.40 21.51
C ALA A 443 10.32 -9.89 21.13
N ASP A 444 9.62 -10.32 20.08
CA ASP A 444 9.67 -11.65 19.47
C ASP A 444 10.80 -11.81 18.42
N GLY A 445 11.54 -10.75 18.12
CA GLY A 445 12.60 -10.72 17.11
C GLY A 445 12.13 -10.36 15.70
N SER A 446 10.83 -10.11 15.50
CA SER A 446 10.26 -9.64 14.23
C SER A 446 10.86 -8.29 13.83
N LYS A 447 11.05 -8.05 12.52
CA LYS A 447 11.74 -6.85 12.01
C LYS A 447 10.90 -6.07 11.02
N TRP A 448 10.94 -4.75 11.16
CA TRP A 448 10.30 -3.80 10.23
C TRP A 448 11.28 -2.68 9.86
N TYR A 449 11.17 -2.18 8.63
CA TYR A 449 12.01 -1.09 8.15
C TYR A 449 11.15 0.04 7.59
N VAL A 450 11.59 1.27 7.89
CA VAL A 450 11.02 2.51 7.36
C VAL A 450 12.16 3.31 6.74
N SER A 451 12.16 3.42 5.42
CA SER A 451 13.07 4.31 4.70
C SER A 451 12.33 5.60 4.34
N TYR A 452 13.01 6.74 4.46
CA TYR A 452 12.44 8.02 4.07
C TYR A 452 13.44 8.88 3.29
N ALA A 453 12.92 9.72 2.40
CA ALA A 453 13.65 10.80 1.78
C ALA A 453 12.73 12.03 1.64
N LEU A 454 13.12 13.13 2.28
CA LEU A 454 12.32 14.34 2.36
C LEU A 454 12.92 15.45 1.49
N LYS A 455 12.11 16.42 1.09
CA LYS A 455 12.57 17.60 0.35
C LYS A 455 12.28 18.87 1.15
N VAL A 456 13.19 19.84 1.03
CA VAL A 456 13.01 21.18 1.61
C VAL A 456 11.88 21.90 0.90
N GLY A 457 11.00 22.56 1.67
CA GLY A 457 9.96 23.41 1.11
C GLY A 457 10.56 24.61 0.36
N ALA A 458 9.99 24.96 -0.80
CA ALA A 458 10.55 25.95 -1.71
C ALA A 458 9.99 27.38 -1.51
N ASP A 459 9.42 27.70 -0.34
CA ASP A 459 8.83 29.03 -0.16
C ASP A 459 9.93 30.11 -0.13
N PHE A 460 9.78 31.14 -0.99
CA PHE A 460 10.81 32.12 -1.35
C PHE A 460 11.29 33.01 -0.18
N ILE A 461 10.64 32.90 0.98
CA ILE A 461 10.85 33.78 2.15
C ILE A 461 11.39 33.00 3.36
N THR A 462 11.17 31.68 3.45
CA THR A 462 11.60 30.85 4.58
C THR A 462 11.87 29.42 4.12
N LEU A 463 13.14 29.01 4.11
CA LEU A 463 13.51 27.60 3.98
C LEU A 463 13.10 26.87 5.27
N ILE A 464 11.93 26.21 5.25
CA ILE A 464 11.49 25.37 6.37
C ILE A 464 12.14 23.98 6.19
N PRO A 465 13.01 23.55 7.12
CA PRO A 465 13.65 22.24 7.01
C PRO A 465 12.64 21.10 7.20
N PRO A 466 12.85 19.95 6.53
CA PRO A 466 12.07 18.74 6.77
C PRO A 466 12.20 18.25 8.21
N TYR A 467 11.21 17.48 8.66
CA TYR A 467 11.12 17.05 10.05
C TYR A 467 10.76 15.55 10.19
N VAL A 468 11.39 14.88 11.15
CA VAL A 468 11.13 13.49 11.55
C VAL A 468 10.70 13.49 13.00
N GLU A 469 9.53 12.93 13.27
CA GLU A 469 9.01 12.69 14.62
C GLU A 469 8.98 11.21 14.90
N ASP A 470 9.58 10.79 16.00
CA ASP A 470 9.66 9.41 16.42
C ASP A 470 9.31 9.31 17.90
N GLU A 471 8.06 8.92 18.14
CA GLU A 471 7.48 8.70 19.45
C GLU A 471 7.29 7.21 19.77
N LEU A 472 7.90 6.31 19.00
CA LEU A 472 7.79 4.88 19.25
C LEU A 472 8.44 4.50 20.57
N GLY A 473 7.78 3.66 21.36
CA GLY A 473 8.40 3.08 22.54
C GLY A 473 9.48 2.07 22.16
N ALA A 474 10.72 2.25 22.61
CA ALA A 474 11.80 1.27 22.41
C ALA A 474 12.70 1.11 23.64
N THR A 475 13.14 -0.11 23.92
CA THR A 475 14.06 -0.41 25.04
C THR A 475 15.46 0.08 24.71
N SER A 476 16.02 -0.36 23.58
CA SER A 476 17.28 0.12 23.03
C SER A 476 16.99 0.99 21.81
N TYR A 477 17.58 2.17 21.75
CA TYR A 477 17.55 3.07 20.60
C TYR A 477 18.97 3.42 20.21
N THR A 478 19.34 3.15 18.96
CA THR A 478 20.63 3.52 18.40
C THR A 478 20.42 4.51 17.27
N TRP A 479 20.96 5.72 17.41
CA TRP A 479 21.08 6.66 16.32
C TRP A 479 22.50 6.59 15.75
N SER A 480 22.62 6.47 14.44
CA SER A 480 23.89 6.50 13.73
C SER A 480 23.78 7.31 12.46
N SER A 481 24.94 7.73 11.97
CA SER A 481 25.08 8.40 10.70
C SER A 481 26.31 7.83 9.99
N ASP A 482 26.13 7.10 8.89
CA ASP A 482 27.23 6.46 8.14
C ASP A 482 27.39 7.15 6.78
N PHE A 483 28.63 7.47 6.40
CA PHE A 483 28.95 8.38 5.30
C PHE A 483 30.00 7.83 4.33
N TYR A 484 30.05 6.51 4.16
CA TYR A 484 30.92 5.87 3.16
C TYR A 484 30.54 6.31 1.72
N GLY A 485 31.40 7.11 1.08
CA GLY A 485 31.45 7.21 -0.40
C GLY A 485 30.89 8.46 -1.09
N LEU A 486 30.70 9.61 -0.43
CA LEU A 486 30.26 10.86 -1.09
C LEU A 486 31.37 11.93 -1.14
N TYR A 487 31.53 12.56 -2.32
CA TYR A 487 32.62 13.46 -2.70
C TYR A 487 32.68 14.75 -1.87
N PRO A 488 33.88 15.31 -1.62
CA PRO A 488 34.04 16.53 -0.84
C PRO A 488 33.82 17.75 -1.74
N SER A 489 32.91 18.65 -1.37
CA SER A 489 32.99 20.02 -1.84
C SER A 489 32.40 20.97 -0.82
N THR A 490 33.27 21.83 -0.25
CA THR A 490 33.01 22.95 0.67
C THR A 490 32.57 22.61 2.10
N ILE A 491 33.33 23.15 3.06
CA ILE A 491 33.08 23.01 4.51
C ILE A 491 32.09 24.11 4.92
N ALA A 492 30.83 23.75 5.17
CA ALA A 492 29.86 24.59 5.86
C ALA A 492 29.31 23.84 7.08
N ALA A 493 29.09 24.55 8.19
CA ALA A 493 28.60 23.96 9.44
C ALA A 493 27.15 23.47 9.28
N SER A 494 26.91 22.18 9.54
CA SER A 494 25.56 21.62 9.75
C SER A 494 25.26 21.57 11.25
N ASN A 495 24.01 21.83 11.65
CA ASN A 495 23.55 21.59 13.02
C ASN A 495 22.48 20.50 12.97
N LEU A 496 22.79 19.31 13.50
CA LEU A 496 21.73 18.40 13.95
C LEU A 496 21.10 19.02 15.21
N GLN A 497 19.79 18.97 15.36
CA GLN A 497 19.12 19.25 16.62
C GLN A 497 18.09 18.13 16.82
N VAL A 498 18.35 17.27 17.80
CA VAL A 498 17.32 16.40 18.38
C VAL A 498 16.50 17.27 19.35
N GLY A 499 15.18 17.23 19.31
CA GLY A 499 14.36 18.11 20.14
C GLY A 499 12.85 18.01 19.89
N SER A 500 12.04 18.21 20.92
CA SER A 500 10.58 18.14 20.83
C SER A 500 9.93 19.37 20.19
N THR A 501 8.82 19.10 19.52
CA THR A 501 7.96 19.96 18.68
C THR A 501 7.47 21.22 19.39
N TYR A 502 7.59 22.36 18.70
CA TYR A 502 6.94 23.65 19.03
C TYR A 502 7.12 24.17 20.47
N GLY A 503 8.25 24.84 20.68
CA GLY A 503 8.53 25.69 21.82
C GLY A 503 9.98 26.17 21.74
N PRO A 504 10.36 27.27 22.40
CA PRO A 504 11.72 27.81 22.34
C PRO A 504 12.79 26.86 22.92
N ASP A 505 12.42 25.79 23.63
CA ASP A 505 13.35 24.91 24.35
C ASP A 505 13.09 23.41 24.07
N PRO A 506 13.88 22.78 23.17
CA PRO A 506 13.86 21.33 23.01
C PRO A 506 14.31 20.65 24.31
N GLY A 507 13.65 19.54 24.68
CA GLY A 507 13.95 18.80 25.91
C GLY A 507 15.42 18.35 26.01
N LEU A 508 15.87 17.61 25.01
CA LEU A 508 17.23 17.09 24.87
C LEU A 508 17.80 17.57 23.54
N SER A 509 18.69 18.55 23.53
CA SER A 509 19.41 18.96 22.33
C SER A 509 20.67 18.12 22.18
N LEU A 510 20.67 17.25 21.16
CA LEU A 510 21.89 16.68 20.62
C LEU A 510 22.24 17.46 19.35
N SER A 511 23.39 18.13 19.36
CA SER A 511 23.91 18.78 18.16
C SER A 511 25.22 18.19 17.72
N GLU A 512 25.22 17.61 16.53
CA GLU A 512 26.44 17.27 15.82
C GLU A 512 26.73 18.35 14.78
N SER A 513 27.92 18.94 14.85
CA SER A 513 28.43 19.84 13.83
C SER A 513 29.37 19.10 12.90
N ASN A 514 28.99 18.98 11.63
CA ASN A 514 29.82 18.36 10.59
C ASN A 514 29.83 19.24 9.33
N ALA A 515 30.89 19.14 8.52
CA ALA A 515 30.98 19.84 7.25
C ALA A 515 29.97 19.23 6.25
N ASP A 516 28.99 20.03 5.82
CA ASP A 516 28.14 19.80 4.63
C ASP A 516 27.02 18.75 4.70
N LEU A 517 26.40 18.56 5.87
CA LEU A 517 25.26 17.63 6.02
C LEU A 517 23.90 18.33 6.17
N LYS A 518 23.01 18.08 5.22
CA LYS A 518 21.59 18.47 5.29
C LYS A 518 20.78 17.34 5.90
N LEU A 519 20.59 17.35 7.22
CA LEU A 519 19.76 16.40 7.97
C LEU A 519 18.38 17.01 8.29
N PRO A 520 17.32 16.19 8.45
CA PRO A 520 16.04 16.69 8.90
C PRO A 520 16.12 17.11 10.37
N TRP A 521 15.22 17.98 10.81
CA TRP A 521 14.98 18.17 12.24
C TRP A 521 14.38 16.89 12.82
N MET A 522 14.80 16.50 14.02
CA MET A 522 14.38 15.22 14.61
C MET A 522 13.81 15.43 16.01
N SER A 523 12.65 14.85 16.29
CA SER A 523 12.13 14.66 17.65
C SER A 523 12.11 13.18 17.96
N VAL A 524 12.80 12.79 19.03
CA VAL A 524 12.89 11.40 19.48
C VAL A 524 12.44 11.33 20.94
N VAL A 525 11.38 10.57 21.20
CA VAL A 525 10.81 10.37 22.54
C VAL A 525 10.46 8.91 22.79
N GLY A 526 10.21 8.53 24.04
CA GLY A 526 9.79 7.16 24.40
C GLY A 526 10.89 6.10 24.41
N LYS A 527 12.17 6.50 24.43
CA LYS A 527 13.32 5.57 24.42
C LYS A 527 13.90 5.36 25.83
N ALA A 528 14.18 4.12 26.20
CA ALA A 528 14.74 3.81 27.51
C ALA A 528 16.28 3.92 27.55
N ASP A 529 16.98 3.36 26.57
CA ASP A 529 18.43 3.39 26.46
C ASP A 529 18.83 3.97 25.11
N VAL A 530 19.44 5.16 25.10
CA VAL A 530 19.79 5.90 23.88
C VAL A 530 21.28 5.81 23.64
N ARG A 531 21.68 5.30 22.47
CA ARG A 531 23.06 5.23 22.00
C ARG A 531 23.22 6.07 20.74
N ILE A 532 24.18 6.99 20.77
CA ILE A 532 24.56 7.83 19.65
C ILE A 532 25.89 7.29 19.14
N LEU A 533 25.85 6.63 17.99
CA LEU A 533 27.02 6.11 17.30
C LEU A 533 27.52 7.15 16.32
N ARG A 534 28.62 7.81 16.67
CA ARG A 534 29.29 8.77 15.78
C ARG A 534 29.99 7.99 14.66
N GLY A 535 29.51 8.13 13.43
CA GLY A 535 30.08 7.46 12.27
C GLY A 535 31.24 8.24 11.64
N TRP A 536 31.67 7.81 10.44
CA TRP A 536 32.83 8.38 9.75
C TRP A 536 32.54 9.78 9.21
N ALA A 537 33.38 10.76 9.51
CA ALA A 537 33.24 12.11 8.99
C ALA A 537 34.49 12.56 8.23
N PRO A 538 34.34 13.36 7.15
CA PRO A 538 35.48 13.91 6.41
C PRO A 538 36.26 15.00 7.18
N GLY A 539 35.80 15.43 8.36
CA GLY A 539 36.43 16.45 9.20
C GLY A 539 36.13 16.30 10.68
N ALA A 540 36.61 17.27 11.49
CA ALA A 540 36.36 17.33 12.92
C ALA A 540 34.85 17.47 13.21
N THR A 541 34.29 16.54 13.97
CA THR A 541 32.90 16.57 14.42
C THR A 541 32.81 17.02 15.87
N THR A 542 31.83 17.86 16.20
CA THR A 542 31.51 18.17 17.60
C THR A 542 30.12 17.68 17.91
N THR A 543 30.00 16.74 18.85
CA THR A 543 28.72 16.25 19.37
C THR A 543 28.47 16.88 20.74
N THR A 544 27.45 17.73 20.86
CA THR A 544 27.07 18.42 22.10
C THR A 544 25.80 17.84 22.67
N LEU A 545 25.85 17.47 23.94
CA LEU A 545 24.71 17.09 24.76
C LEU A 545 24.30 18.28 25.64
N GLU A 546 23.09 18.79 25.43
CA GLU A 546 22.53 19.87 26.22
C GLU A 546 21.05 19.59 26.54
N TYR A 547 20.77 19.22 27.78
CA TYR A 547 19.41 19.07 28.29
C TYR A 547 18.90 20.39 28.87
N ARG A 548 17.75 20.90 28.38
CA ARG A 548 17.24 22.24 28.75
C ARG A 548 15.96 22.24 29.57
N ARG A 549 15.33 21.07 29.78
CA ARG A 549 14.10 20.95 30.58
C ARG A 549 14.38 20.58 32.04
N SER A 550 13.44 20.93 32.92
CA SER A 550 13.52 20.64 34.36
C SER A 550 13.12 19.22 34.73
N GLU A 551 12.24 18.59 33.94
CA GLU A 551 11.77 17.22 34.15
C GLU A 551 12.47 16.27 33.17
N PRO A 552 12.91 15.07 33.58
CA PRO A 552 13.56 14.13 32.68
C PRO A 552 12.57 13.54 31.66
N PRO A 553 13.04 13.06 30.49
CA PRO A 553 12.18 12.35 29.55
C PRO A 553 11.63 11.08 30.21
N ALA A 554 10.33 10.84 30.08
CA ALA A 554 9.67 9.67 30.67
C ALA A 554 10.31 8.37 30.15
N GLY A 555 10.72 7.49 31.06
CA GLY A 555 11.27 6.17 30.74
C GLY A 555 12.75 6.14 30.36
N LEU A 556 13.42 7.28 30.15
CA LEU A 556 14.84 7.34 29.80
C LEU A 556 15.72 6.94 31.00
N ARG A 557 16.60 5.96 30.79
CA ARG A 557 17.51 5.40 31.80
C ARG A 557 18.97 5.71 31.48
N SER A 558 19.37 5.59 30.22
CA SER A 558 20.75 5.82 29.82
C SER A 558 20.88 6.60 28.51
N LEU A 559 21.96 7.37 28.40
CA LEU A 559 22.41 8.06 27.20
C LEU A 559 23.91 7.84 27.00
N ALA A 560 24.29 7.22 25.90
CA ALA A 560 25.67 6.93 25.55
C ALA A 560 26.05 7.61 24.24
N ILE A 561 27.17 8.34 24.22
CA ILE A 561 27.79 8.86 23.00
C ILE A 561 29.04 8.05 22.71
N GLU A 562 29.08 7.32 21.61
CA GLU A 562 30.17 6.41 21.32
C GLU A 562 30.81 6.71 19.98
N ASN A 563 32.07 6.33 19.84
CA ASN A 563 32.75 6.36 18.56
C ASN A 563 32.48 5.06 17.80
N GLY A 564 31.82 5.15 16.64
CA GLY A 564 31.56 4.03 15.75
C GLY A 564 32.56 3.90 14.60
N THR A 565 33.57 4.77 14.48
CA THR A 565 34.50 4.75 13.35
C THR A 565 35.60 3.69 13.46
N PRO A 566 35.76 2.80 12.47
CA PRO A 566 36.92 1.93 12.37
C PRO A 566 38.12 2.73 11.83
N GLY A 567 38.90 3.33 12.73
CA GLY A 567 40.24 3.83 12.40
C GLY A 567 40.42 5.35 12.45
N ARG A 568 41.65 5.72 12.82
CA ARG A 568 42.21 7.06 13.12
C ARG A 568 41.60 8.24 12.35
N THR A 569 40.53 8.82 12.87
CA THR A 569 40.24 10.25 12.68
C THR A 569 40.44 10.92 14.02
N GLY A 570 41.42 11.82 14.12
CA GLY A 570 41.63 12.64 15.31
C GLY A 570 40.89 13.96 15.18
N GLY A 571 40.57 14.59 16.31
CA GLY A 571 39.92 15.90 16.34
C GLY A 571 38.39 15.87 16.44
N GLN A 572 37.78 14.74 16.81
CA GLN A 572 36.37 14.75 17.22
C GLN A 572 36.25 15.29 18.66
N LEU A 573 35.14 15.97 18.94
CA LEU A 573 34.86 16.59 20.22
C LEU A 573 33.49 16.14 20.76
N VAL A 574 33.44 15.65 22.00
CA VAL A 574 32.17 15.46 22.72
C VAL A 574 32.03 16.54 23.79
N ARG A 575 30.91 17.24 23.83
CA ARG A 575 30.63 18.27 24.86
C ARG A 575 29.40 17.88 25.67
N LEU A 576 29.60 17.59 26.96
CA LEU A 576 28.51 17.35 27.90
C LEU A 576 28.25 18.64 28.68
N VAL A 577 27.28 19.42 28.22
CA VAL A 577 26.94 20.74 28.79
C VAL A 577 25.90 20.60 29.88
N ALA A 578 24.83 19.84 29.64
CA ALA A 578 23.78 19.60 30.62
C ALA A 578 23.16 18.22 30.45
N ALA A 579 22.89 17.51 31.55
CA ALA A 579 22.36 16.15 31.55
C ALA A 579 20.94 16.08 32.16
N PRO A 580 20.07 15.15 31.70
CA PRO A 580 18.77 14.95 32.31
C PRO A 580 18.88 14.38 33.74
N ARG A 581 17.91 14.74 34.59
CA ARG A 581 17.87 14.26 35.98
C ARG A 581 17.71 12.73 36.04
N GLY A 582 18.56 12.06 36.82
CA GLY A 582 18.42 10.63 37.10
C GLY A 582 18.78 9.69 35.94
N VAL A 583 19.36 10.21 34.86
CA VAL A 583 19.81 9.43 33.69
C VAL A 583 21.30 9.14 33.81
N ALA A 584 21.72 7.92 33.47
CA ALA A 584 23.13 7.57 33.35
C ALA A 584 23.68 8.08 32.02
N VAL A 585 24.75 8.89 32.05
CA VAL A 585 25.37 9.46 30.86
C VAL A 585 26.76 8.87 30.67
N SER A 586 27.07 8.42 29.46
CA SER A 586 28.42 7.99 29.11
C SER A 586 28.90 8.56 27.79
N ALA A 587 30.21 8.77 27.67
CA ALA A 587 30.84 9.13 26.42
C ALA A 587 32.12 8.31 26.20
N SER A 588 32.25 7.72 25.02
CA SER A 588 33.43 6.98 24.56
C SER A 588 34.07 7.64 23.35
N GLN A 589 35.40 7.74 23.37
CA GLN A 589 36.18 8.51 22.40
C GLN A 589 37.25 7.66 21.70
N GLY A 590 37.55 8.03 20.45
CA GLY A 590 38.62 7.40 19.68
C GLY A 590 40.00 7.96 19.98
N PRO A 591 41.05 7.37 19.39
CA PRO A 591 42.41 7.89 19.50
C PRO A 591 42.55 9.33 18.98
N GLY A 592 42.98 10.25 19.85
CA GLY A 592 43.21 11.67 19.48
C GLY A 592 41.97 12.57 19.54
N ASP A 593 40.84 12.07 20.05
CA ASP A 593 39.63 12.86 20.30
C ASP A 593 39.69 13.59 21.64
N SER A 594 38.84 14.60 21.81
CA SER A 594 38.74 15.37 23.06
C SER A 594 37.31 15.42 23.59
N ALA A 595 37.15 15.53 24.90
CA ALA A 595 35.87 15.69 25.56
C ALA A 595 35.84 16.98 26.38
N VAL A 596 34.66 17.57 26.54
CA VAL A 596 34.39 18.66 27.48
C VAL A 596 33.24 18.22 28.38
N VAL A 597 33.37 18.43 29.69
CA VAL A 597 32.30 18.17 30.67
C VAL A 597 32.12 19.36 31.60
N ALA A 598 30.88 19.80 31.81
CA ALA A 598 30.54 20.90 32.72
C ALA A 598 29.88 20.38 34.00
N LEU A 599 30.60 20.43 35.14
CA LEU A 599 30.18 19.74 36.37
C LEU A 599 28.81 20.19 36.90
N ALA A 600 28.52 21.50 36.90
CA ALA A 600 27.21 22.00 37.32
C ALA A 600 26.07 21.51 36.41
N GLY A 601 26.30 21.45 35.11
CA GLY A 601 25.26 21.06 34.15
C GLY A 601 24.95 19.56 34.16
N ILE A 602 25.93 18.73 34.53
CA ILE A 602 25.73 17.28 34.68
C ILE A 602 25.31 16.84 36.09
N ALA A 603 25.32 17.76 37.07
CA ALA A 603 24.96 17.48 38.45
C ALA A 603 23.63 16.71 38.64
N PRO A 604 22.59 16.91 37.81
CA PRO A 604 21.33 16.17 37.92
C PRO A 604 21.40 14.70 37.49
N ALA A 605 22.43 14.28 36.73
CA ALA A 605 22.54 12.91 36.21
C ALA A 605 22.57 11.86 37.35
N ALA A 606 22.23 10.61 37.03
CA ALA A 606 22.45 9.49 37.97
C ALA A 606 23.93 9.12 38.06
N SER A 607 24.63 9.14 36.93
CA SER A 607 26.07 8.88 36.82
C SER A 607 26.63 9.48 35.54
N VAL A 608 27.92 9.80 35.53
CA VAL A 608 28.64 10.27 34.33
C VAL A 608 29.94 9.51 34.17
N ALA A 609 30.13 8.83 33.04
CA ALA A 609 31.33 8.06 32.72
C ALA A 609 31.96 8.50 31.40
N MET A 610 33.26 8.82 31.43
CA MET A 610 34.03 9.28 30.27
C MET A 610 35.14 8.28 29.94
N GLN A 611 35.12 7.69 28.75
CA GLN A 611 36.13 6.75 28.29
C GLN A 611 36.90 7.33 27.11
N GLY A 612 38.22 7.48 27.26
CA GLY A 612 39.12 7.73 26.14
C GLY A 612 39.49 6.44 25.40
N ALA A 613 40.44 6.54 24.46
CA ALA A 613 40.78 5.47 23.53
C ALA A 613 41.37 4.20 24.18
N ASP A 614 41.05 3.03 23.61
CA ASP A 614 41.40 1.73 24.19
C ASP A 614 42.85 1.25 23.93
N GLU A 615 43.58 1.77 22.93
CA GLU A 615 44.94 1.29 22.60
C GLU A 615 45.92 2.37 22.08
N GLY A 616 47.19 2.28 22.54
CA GLY A 616 48.41 2.78 21.88
C GLY A 616 48.64 4.29 21.73
N ASP A 617 47.59 5.12 21.79
CA ASP A 617 47.66 6.57 21.51
C ASP A 617 46.90 7.41 22.55
N VAL A 618 46.81 6.89 23.79
CA VAL A 618 46.21 7.55 24.96
C VAL A 618 46.75 8.98 25.16
N SER A 619 48.01 9.21 24.74
CA SER A 619 48.74 10.47 24.88
C SER A 619 48.17 11.67 24.12
N ARG A 620 47.22 11.45 23.19
CA ARG A 620 46.70 12.50 22.30
C ARG A 620 45.31 13.02 22.67
N GLY A 621 44.51 12.26 23.43
CA GLY A 621 43.17 12.69 23.82
C GLY A 621 43.15 13.55 25.09
N SER A 622 42.24 14.53 25.16
CA SER A 622 42.10 15.43 26.32
C SER A 622 40.67 15.48 26.84
N LEU A 623 40.49 15.41 28.17
CA LEU A 623 39.22 15.66 28.84
C LEU A 623 39.27 17.04 29.54
N TYR A 624 38.58 18.02 28.98
CA TYR A 624 38.46 19.36 29.54
C TYR A 624 37.30 19.40 30.55
N VAL A 625 37.59 19.75 31.80
CA VAL A 625 36.61 19.79 32.89
C VAL A 625 36.32 21.24 33.26
N ASP A 626 35.10 21.71 32.99
CA ASP A 626 34.61 22.97 33.55
C ASP A 626 34.14 22.71 34.99
N ALA A 627 34.94 23.18 35.94
CA ALA A 627 34.68 23.03 37.36
C ALA A 627 33.55 23.94 37.86
N THR A 628 33.08 24.91 37.07
CA THR A 628 31.88 25.72 37.35
C THR A 628 31.84 26.29 38.78
N GLY A 629 32.94 26.91 39.24
CA GLY A 629 33.04 27.48 40.59
C GLY A 629 33.63 26.55 41.66
N VAL A 630 33.82 25.26 41.37
CA VAL A 630 34.43 24.29 42.31
C VAL A 630 35.95 24.44 42.26
N ALA A 631 36.58 24.67 43.41
CA ALA A 631 38.03 24.65 43.52
C ALA A 631 38.51 23.19 43.52
N LEU A 632 38.94 22.69 42.36
CA LEU A 632 39.51 21.35 42.22
C LEU A 632 41.05 21.41 42.25
N SER A 633 41.63 20.43 42.91
CA SER A 633 43.06 20.13 42.97
C SER A 633 43.31 18.65 42.71
N ASP A 634 44.55 18.29 42.39
CA ASP A 634 44.92 16.91 42.09
C ASP A 634 44.62 15.94 43.26
N SER A 635 44.68 16.43 44.51
CA SER A 635 44.34 15.65 45.70
C SER A 635 42.85 15.33 45.85
N ASP A 636 41.98 16.01 45.11
CA ASP A 636 40.54 15.77 45.13
C ASP A 636 40.13 14.61 44.21
N LEU A 637 41.05 14.15 43.36
CA LEU A 637 40.83 13.04 42.44
C LEU A 637 41.04 11.70 43.15
N ILE A 638 40.08 10.80 43.00
CA ILE A 638 40.11 9.48 43.63
C ILE A 638 40.36 8.42 42.55
N ASP A 639 41.49 7.72 42.65
CA ASP A 639 41.75 6.52 41.86
C ASP A 639 40.81 5.39 42.30
N LEU A 640 40.07 4.82 41.35
CA LEU A 640 39.12 3.74 41.55
C LEU A 640 39.68 2.36 41.14
N GLY A 641 40.91 2.30 40.63
CA GLY A 641 41.49 1.10 40.02
C GLY A 641 41.13 0.93 38.54
N ASP A 642 41.83 0.01 37.85
CA ASP A 642 41.66 -0.29 36.41
C ASP A 642 41.76 0.94 35.48
N GLY A 643 42.50 1.96 35.92
CA GLY A 643 42.71 3.22 35.20
C GLY A 643 41.53 4.19 35.25
N TRP A 644 40.52 3.94 36.09
CA TRP A 644 39.42 4.86 36.34
C TRP A 644 39.76 5.85 37.46
N VAL A 645 39.48 7.12 37.21
CA VAL A 645 39.62 8.21 38.18
C VAL A 645 38.27 8.88 38.37
N ARG A 646 37.93 9.23 39.61
CA ARG A 646 36.72 9.96 39.97
C ARG A 646 37.02 11.42 40.25
N ILE A 647 36.31 12.30 39.56
CA ILE A 647 36.20 13.73 39.85
C ILE A 647 35.02 13.92 40.81
N PRO A 648 35.20 14.63 41.94
CA PRO A 648 34.11 14.85 42.90
C PRO A 648 32.97 15.67 42.27
N PRO A 649 31.74 15.51 42.78
CA PRO A 649 30.59 16.24 42.27
C PRO A 649 30.69 17.74 42.60
N ALA A 650 29.98 18.57 41.83
CA ALA A 650 29.94 20.02 42.09
C ALA A 650 29.25 20.41 43.40
N SER A 651 28.34 19.56 43.90
CA SER A 651 27.64 19.72 45.17
C SER A 651 27.36 18.37 45.82
N ALA A 652 27.18 18.38 47.15
CA ALA A 652 26.78 17.19 47.89
C ALA A 652 25.42 16.66 47.37
N GLY A 653 25.37 15.38 46.99
CA GLY A 653 24.18 14.73 46.44
C GLY A 653 24.08 14.72 44.90
N SER A 654 25.04 15.32 44.19
CA SER A 654 25.10 15.29 42.71
C SER A 654 25.97 14.14 42.18
N ALA A 655 25.81 13.80 40.90
CA ALA A 655 26.65 12.79 40.26
C ALA A 655 28.12 13.22 40.20
N ALA A 656 29.00 12.27 40.53
CA ALA A 656 30.43 12.38 40.24
C ALA A 656 30.72 11.99 38.79
N VAL A 657 31.82 12.49 38.25
CA VAL A 657 32.34 12.06 36.94
C VAL A 657 33.40 11.00 37.15
N THR A 658 33.27 9.85 36.51
CA THR A 658 34.38 8.90 36.38
C THR A 658 34.98 9.04 34.99
N TYR A 659 36.31 8.98 34.87
CA TYR A 659 36.99 8.98 33.59
C TYR A 659 38.13 7.96 33.54
N ARG A 660 38.47 7.49 32.34
CA ARG A 660 39.69 6.69 32.10
C ARG A 660 40.28 6.96 30.72
N ARG A 661 41.57 6.63 30.56
CA ARG A 661 42.27 6.59 29.25
C ARG A 661 42.31 7.94 28.50
N TYR A 662 42.47 9.04 29.24
CA TYR A 662 42.76 10.37 28.68
C TYR A 662 44.22 10.76 28.95
N GLY A 663 44.91 11.31 27.95
CA GLY A 663 46.31 11.71 28.06
C GLY A 663 46.53 13.01 28.81
N ARG A 664 45.50 13.87 28.87
CA ARG A 664 45.48 15.13 29.63
C ARG A 664 44.08 15.42 30.17
N VAL A 665 43.98 15.94 31.39
CA VAL A 665 42.71 16.34 32.00
C VAL A 665 42.79 17.75 32.60
N PRO A 666 42.80 18.80 31.77
CA PRO A 666 42.84 20.18 32.26
C PRO A 666 41.53 20.58 32.94
N PHE A 667 41.64 21.26 34.08
CA PHE A 667 40.54 21.90 34.77
C PHE A 667 40.51 23.40 34.44
N TYR A 668 39.33 23.91 34.12
CA TYR A 668 39.08 25.33 33.94
C TYR A 668 37.83 25.73 34.71
N ASN A 669 37.72 27.01 35.05
CA ASN A 669 36.55 27.54 35.72
C ASN A 669 36.01 28.70 34.89
N ALA A 670 34.98 28.43 34.08
CA ALA A 670 34.42 29.44 33.19
C ALA A 670 33.76 30.63 33.94
N LEU A 671 33.50 30.48 35.24
CA LEU A 671 32.88 31.48 36.11
C LEU A 671 33.88 32.23 37.01
N ALA A 672 35.17 31.89 36.98
CA ALA A 672 36.20 32.58 37.76
C ALA A 672 36.59 33.91 37.12
N LYS A 673 36.88 34.92 37.96
CA LYS A 673 37.30 36.27 37.53
C LYS A 673 38.63 36.28 36.74
N ASP A 674 39.41 35.19 36.86
CA ASP A 674 40.56 34.84 36.02
C ASP A 674 40.47 33.34 35.65
N PRO A 675 40.19 32.97 34.39
CA PRO A 675 40.15 31.56 33.97
C PRO A 675 41.58 31.02 33.86
N ALA A 676 42.16 30.60 34.99
CA ALA A 676 43.46 29.92 35.00
C ALA A 676 43.28 28.46 34.55
N LEU A 677 43.96 28.07 33.46
CA LEU A 677 44.14 26.67 33.09
C LEU A 677 45.05 25.99 34.12
N ARG A 678 44.50 25.06 34.90
CA ARG A 678 45.31 24.17 35.74
C ARG A 678 45.43 22.82 35.02
N SER A 679 46.59 22.56 34.45
CA SER A 679 46.90 21.25 33.89
C SER A 679 47.29 20.28 35.01
N THR A 680 46.61 19.14 35.08
CA THR A 680 47.12 17.98 35.82
C THR A 680 48.40 17.44 35.15
N PRO A 681 49.38 16.93 35.92
CA PRO A 681 50.46 16.13 35.36
C PRO A 681 49.89 14.84 34.75
N ARG A 682 50.63 14.26 33.79
CA ARG A 682 50.34 12.91 33.27
C ARG A 682 50.29 11.94 34.45
N LEU A 683 49.13 11.33 34.69
CA LEU A 683 49.07 10.12 35.53
C LEU A 683 49.82 9.01 34.76
N PRO A 684 50.61 8.18 35.46
CA PRO A 684 51.45 7.14 34.86
C PRO A 684 50.67 6.11 34.04
#